data_AF-A0A9P6KLN7-F1
#
_entry.id   AF-A0A9P6KLN7-F1
#
_cell.length_a   1.000
_cell.length_b   1.000
_cell.length_c   1.000
_cell.angle_alpha   90.00
_cell.angle_beta   90.00
_cell.angle_gamma   90.00
#
_symmetry.space_group_name_H-M   'P 1'
#
loop_
_entity.id
_entity.type
_entity.pdbx_description
1 polymer ?
#
loop_
_entity_poly.entity_id
_entity_poly.type
_entity_poly.pdbx_seq_one_letter_code
_entity_poly.pdbx_strand_id
1 'polypeptide(L)'
;MALRAILSTLLLAHLSITSSTSKDELSEHEHDKPAAFFLAGDSTTAIQSKGGGGWGDGFLATLESPAYGVNKGHNGATTVSFVKGGDWATVLDLVKNATDTYYVFVTIQFGHNDQKPANNVSIAQFKTNLASLASDVQELGATPLLFTSLSRRNFNGTQFIQDLGDVADATREVAAGSHVALIDLNAAARKYVQAIGSANADKYNLVAGDRTYLNAHGSEVFGRIVTLCTDLKWTPCYDNFTCARLIVPLDYANPHVGNTTIAYIKLPSATQPAEDILYNPGGPGNSGVDAVLHGSAQLLNTLGTTYNLIGFDPRGVNNSGPSLSCFPGDPASEALFKSQFHRPINSKSPESLARQFEIAGAWGNWCSSVHGNDSARYAGTVATARDMLNYAEKKAVAEGRKAEEAKLWYWGVSYGTVLGSTYATLFPDRIGRLILDGVVDVETYYKNNVSGLSQSDEAVSSFAKACHTVGRHKCAFYSSAAEDITKRMRNVIKDVRKDPIPVVDSTMSPVLVTYEDLVFTLFALLYNPVQGFPLLAQIFAELEQRNGSSLALTVQAVSPTGVDYGGLISCMDSIKVPGVYNISTTAMWEQHVKDEDSQSQWVGDSWATVSLLCRKMDIVPPESQRFNGLPGAKETSFPLLFIGNTIDPITPIAGAREMSDLFPGSVLLTQDSIGHTSLAASSACTSHNVQQYLGGVLPAANTICDTESVPFVTDV
;
A
#
# COMPACT_ATOMS: atom_id res chain seq x y z
N MET A 1 -10.68 19.93 26.01
CA MET A 1 -11.26 20.15 24.66
C MET A 1 -10.18 20.53 23.65
N ALA A 2 -9.36 21.57 23.90
CA ALA A 2 -8.26 21.96 22.99
C ALA A 2 -7.22 20.85 22.72
N LEU A 3 -6.77 20.12 23.75
CA LEU A 3 -5.82 19.01 23.59
C LEU A 3 -6.38 17.85 22.73
N ARG A 4 -7.68 17.54 22.85
CA ARG A 4 -8.33 16.50 22.02
C ARG A 4 -8.46 16.93 20.56
N ALA A 5 -8.77 18.20 20.29
CA ALA A 5 -8.84 18.73 18.92
C ALA A 5 -7.46 18.73 18.23
N ILE A 6 -6.41 19.16 18.94
CA ILE A 6 -5.02 19.15 18.46
C ILE A 6 -4.52 17.71 18.22
N LEU A 7 -4.86 16.76 19.11
CA LEU A 7 -4.54 15.34 18.92
C LEU A 7 -5.30 14.73 17.73
N SER A 8 -6.55 15.12 17.47
CA SER A 8 -7.32 14.67 16.30
C SER A 8 -6.76 15.19 14.96
N THR A 9 -6.18 16.39 14.92
CA THR A 9 -5.53 16.96 13.72
C THR A 9 -4.10 16.45 13.52
N LEU A 10 -3.34 16.22 14.60
CA LEU A 10 -2.07 15.47 14.55
C LEU A 10 -2.31 14.02 14.10
N LEU A 11 -3.43 13.41 14.53
CA LEU A 11 -3.88 12.15 13.97
C LEU A 11 -4.07 12.27 12.46
N LEU A 12 -4.62 13.34 11.88
CA LEU A 12 -4.76 13.48 10.41
C LEU A 12 -3.41 13.62 9.68
N ALA A 13 -2.44 14.30 10.29
CA ALA A 13 -1.06 14.38 9.78
C ALA A 13 -0.24 13.09 10.03
N HIS A 14 -0.69 12.20 10.92
CA HIS A 14 -0.12 10.88 11.19
C HIS A 14 -1.06 9.72 10.77
N LEU A 15 -2.23 9.99 10.17
CA LEU A 15 -3.25 8.99 9.79
C LEU A 15 -2.85 8.27 8.50
N SER A 16 -1.63 8.49 8.02
CA SER A 16 -0.93 7.56 7.15
C SER A 16 -0.24 6.40 7.91
N ILE A 17 -0.32 6.36 9.26
CA ILE A 17 0.49 5.45 10.13
C ILE A 17 -0.36 4.55 11.08
N THR A 18 -1.68 4.72 11.23
CA THR A 18 -2.43 3.92 12.23
C THR A 18 -3.83 3.47 11.79
N SER A 19 -4.01 2.17 11.53
CA SER A 19 -5.32 1.51 11.57
C SER A 19 -5.39 0.55 12.77
N SER A 20 -5.84 1.04 13.92
CA SER A 20 -6.54 0.19 14.90
C SER A 20 -7.35 1.05 15.86
N THR A 21 -8.46 1.61 15.40
CA THR A 21 -9.50 2.04 16.35
C THR A 21 -10.45 0.87 16.58
N SER A 22 -10.64 0.56 17.85
CA SER A 22 -11.68 -0.34 18.35
C SER A 22 -12.99 -0.11 17.61
N LYS A 23 -13.58 -1.20 17.12
CA LYS A 23 -15.00 -1.28 16.80
C LYS A 23 -15.77 -0.74 18.01
N ASP A 24 -16.37 0.43 17.87
CA ASP A 24 -17.70 0.70 18.44
C ASP A 24 -18.32 1.99 17.86
N GLU A 25 -19.48 1.75 17.24
CA GLU A 25 -20.66 2.61 17.09
C GLU A 25 -20.56 3.95 16.35
N LEU A 26 -20.60 3.90 15.01
CA LEU A 26 -21.34 4.86 14.19
C LEU A 26 -22.05 4.15 13.01
N SER A 27 -23.35 3.90 13.22
CA SER A 27 -24.40 3.40 12.31
C SER A 27 -24.02 2.39 11.22
N GLU A 28 -23.81 1.14 11.65
CA GLU A 28 -24.19 -0.03 10.85
C GLU A 28 -25.70 0.03 10.59
N HIS A 29 -26.12 0.14 9.33
CA HIS A 29 -27.31 -0.54 8.81
C HIS A 29 -27.41 -0.27 7.31
N GLU A 30 -26.62 -1.00 6.50
CA GLU A 30 -27.22 -1.89 5.49
C GLU A 30 -26.28 -2.90 4.83
N HIS A 31 -24.94 -2.80 4.89
CA HIS A 31 -24.09 -3.65 4.05
C HIS A 31 -22.84 -4.20 4.74
N ASP A 32 -22.93 -5.39 5.36
CA ASP A 32 -21.75 -6.20 5.72
C ASP A 32 -22.06 -7.71 5.77
N LYS A 33 -22.85 -8.20 4.79
CA LYS A 33 -23.09 -9.64 4.67
C LYS A 33 -21.84 -10.33 4.08
N PRO A 34 -21.32 -11.43 4.65
CA PRO A 34 -20.28 -12.23 4.01
C PRO A 34 -20.73 -12.77 2.64
N ALA A 35 -19.78 -13.12 1.77
CA ALA A 35 -20.10 -13.67 0.46
C ALA A 35 -20.43 -15.17 0.50
N ALA A 36 -21.43 -15.60 -0.27
CA ALA A 36 -21.73 -17.01 -0.51
C ALA A 36 -21.71 -17.29 -2.02
N PHE A 37 -20.98 -18.32 -2.45
CA PHE A 37 -20.86 -18.69 -3.86
C PHE A 37 -21.53 -20.04 -4.16
N PHE A 38 -22.48 -20.06 -5.08
CA PHE A 38 -23.11 -21.31 -5.54
C PHE A 38 -22.80 -21.54 -7.02
N LEU A 39 -22.08 -22.63 -7.31
CA LEU A 39 -21.52 -22.85 -8.65
C LEU A 39 -22.42 -23.81 -9.45
N ALA A 40 -22.92 -23.34 -10.59
CA ALA A 40 -23.67 -24.13 -11.56
C ALA A 40 -22.84 -24.31 -12.84
N GLY A 41 -22.71 -25.54 -13.31
CA GLY A 41 -21.97 -25.77 -14.54
C GLY A 41 -21.78 -27.22 -14.95
N ASP A 42 -21.02 -27.39 -16.02
CA ASP A 42 -20.72 -28.69 -16.62
C ASP A 42 -19.47 -29.37 -16.03
N SER A 43 -18.97 -30.37 -16.74
CA SER A 43 -17.72 -31.10 -16.53
C SER A 43 -16.51 -30.23 -16.11
N THR A 44 -16.45 -28.98 -16.56
CA THR A 44 -15.32 -28.07 -16.27
C THR A 44 -15.52 -27.18 -15.06
N THR A 45 -16.71 -27.20 -14.45
CA THR A 45 -17.00 -26.64 -13.11
C THR A 45 -17.11 -27.75 -12.07
N ALA A 46 -17.22 -29.01 -12.51
CA ALA A 46 -17.56 -30.16 -11.67
C ALA A 46 -16.68 -30.36 -10.43
N ILE A 47 -17.31 -30.92 -9.39
CA ILE A 47 -16.65 -31.40 -8.17
C ILE A 47 -15.50 -32.33 -8.53
N GLN A 48 -14.35 -32.13 -7.90
CA GLN A 48 -13.15 -32.92 -8.14
C GLN A 48 -13.38 -34.37 -7.71
N SER A 49 -13.21 -35.29 -8.64
CA SER A 49 -13.42 -36.72 -8.44
C SER A 49 -12.45 -37.56 -9.29
N LYS A 50 -12.51 -38.89 -9.16
CA LYS A 50 -11.73 -39.82 -10.00
C LYS A 50 -12.16 -39.81 -11.47
N GLY A 51 -13.41 -39.39 -11.77
CA GLY A 51 -14.00 -39.44 -13.11
C GLY A 51 -14.25 -38.08 -13.75
N GLY A 52 -13.84 -36.99 -13.11
CA GLY A 52 -14.03 -35.63 -13.59
C GLY A 52 -13.51 -34.61 -12.59
N GLY A 53 -13.21 -33.41 -13.06
CA GLY A 53 -12.72 -32.32 -12.24
C GLY A 53 -12.71 -31.02 -13.01
N GLY A 54 -13.26 -29.99 -12.39
CA GLY A 54 -13.34 -28.64 -12.92
C GLY A 54 -12.58 -27.64 -12.07
N TRP A 55 -12.69 -26.36 -12.41
CA TRP A 55 -12.11 -25.27 -11.63
C TRP A 55 -12.87 -24.97 -10.32
N GLY A 56 -14.10 -25.50 -10.18
CA GLY A 56 -15.05 -25.09 -9.14
C GLY A 56 -14.54 -25.29 -7.72
N ASP A 57 -14.04 -26.48 -7.39
CA ASP A 57 -13.52 -26.75 -6.04
C ASP A 57 -12.23 -25.96 -5.77
N GLY A 58 -11.38 -25.79 -6.78
CA GLY A 58 -10.18 -24.94 -6.68
C GLY A 58 -10.51 -23.47 -6.45
N PHE A 59 -11.62 -22.95 -7.01
CA PHE A 59 -12.13 -21.62 -6.71
C PHE A 59 -12.65 -21.54 -5.27
N LEU A 60 -13.48 -22.49 -4.85
CA LEU A 60 -14.03 -22.50 -3.49
C LEU A 60 -12.94 -22.61 -2.41
N ALA A 61 -11.83 -23.29 -2.71
CA ALA A 61 -10.68 -23.38 -1.82
C ALA A 61 -9.95 -22.03 -1.60
N THR A 62 -10.26 -20.99 -2.39
CA THR A 62 -9.72 -19.64 -2.20
C THR A 62 -10.57 -18.76 -1.28
N LEU A 63 -11.75 -19.23 -0.88
CA LEU A 63 -12.65 -18.46 -0.02
C LEU A 63 -12.16 -18.50 1.43
N GLU A 64 -12.16 -17.34 2.07
CA GLU A 64 -11.83 -17.20 3.50
C GLU A 64 -13.11 -16.98 4.31
N SER A 65 -13.23 -17.70 5.43
CA SER A 65 -14.34 -17.51 6.38
C SER A 65 -14.41 -16.05 6.84
N PRO A 66 -15.61 -15.42 6.89
CA PRO A 66 -16.94 -16.05 6.86
C PRO A 66 -17.53 -16.35 5.48
N ALA A 67 -16.82 -16.11 4.38
CA ALA A 67 -17.28 -16.49 3.05
C ALA A 67 -17.25 -18.01 2.86
N TYR A 68 -18.20 -18.54 2.09
CA TYR A 68 -18.25 -19.96 1.76
C TYR A 68 -18.83 -20.19 0.37
N GLY A 69 -18.82 -21.44 -0.08
CA GLY A 69 -19.58 -21.80 -1.27
C GLY A 69 -19.85 -23.27 -1.42
N VAL A 70 -20.72 -23.59 -2.38
CA VAL A 70 -21.17 -24.94 -2.69
C VAL A 70 -21.05 -25.15 -4.19
N ASN A 71 -20.36 -26.22 -4.59
CA ASN A 71 -20.23 -26.60 -5.98
C ASN A 71 -21.34 -27.58 -6.38
N LYS A 72 -22.14 -27.23 -7.38
CA LYS A 72 -23.18 -28.08 -7.98
C LYS A 72 -22.87 -28.46 -9.42
N GLY A 73 -21.71 -28.07 -9.95
CA GLY A 73 -21.28 -28.51 -11.27
C GLY A 73 -21.07 -30.02 -11.30
N HIS A 74 -21.41 -30.65 -12.43
CA HIS A 74 -21.15 -32.08 -12.62
C HIS A 74 -20.94 -32.46 -14.08
N ASN A 75 -20.34 -33.63 -14.26
CA ASN A 75 -19.99 -34.17 -15.57
C ASN A 75 -21.22 -34.34 -16.46
N GLY A 76 -21.06 -34.00 -17.74
CA GLY A 76 -22.07 -34.25 -18.77
C GLY A 76 -23.27 -33.30 -18.79
N ALA A 77 -23.36 -32.36 -17.83
CA ALA A 77 -24.46 -31.40 -17.79
C ALA A 77 -24.47 -30.48 -19.03
N THR A 78 -25.67 -30.22 -19.53
CA THR A 78 -26.01 -29.14 -20.46
C THR A 78 -26.93 -28.16 -19.74
N THR A 79 -27.10 -26.95 -20.28
CA THR A 79 -28.10 -26.01 -19.77
C THR A 79 -29.49 -26.63 -19.66
N VAL A 80 -29.90 -27.48 -20.61
CA VAL A 80 -31.19 -28.17 -20.60
C VAL A 80 -31.27 -29.25 -19.53
N SER A 81 -30.24 -30.11 -19.46
CA SER A 81 -30.26 -31.25 -18.52
C SER A 81 -30.10 -30.80 -17.08
N PHE A 82 -29.35 -29.72 -16.81
CA PHE A 82 -29.15 -29.17 -15.46
C PHE A 82 -30.45 -28.61 -14.87
N VAL A 83 -31.28 -27.98 -15.71
CA VAL A 83 -32.63 -27.56 -15.31
C VAL A 83 -33.55 -28.77 -15.15
N LYS A 84 -33.64 -29.63 -16.17
CA LYS A 84 -34.56 -30.78 -16.17
C LYS A 84 -34.22 -31.82 -15.09
N GLY A 85 -32.95 -31.94 -14.73
CA GLY A 85 -32.43 -32.87 -13.73
C GLY A 85 -32.68 -32.44 -12.28
N GLY A 86 -33.11 -31.20 -12.05
CA GLY A 86 -33.36 -30.64 -10.72
C GLY A 86 -32.13 -30.01 -10.05
N ASP A 87 -30.96 -30.03 -10.71
CA ASP A 87 -29.74 -29.41 -10.19
C ASP A 87 -29.91 -27.89 -10.07
N TRP A 88 -30.56 -27.26 -11.06
CA TRP A 88 -30.86 -25.83 -11.00
C TRP A 88 -31.78 -25.46 -9.84
N ALA A 89 -32.84 -26.25 -9.61
CA ALA A 89 -33.74 -26.04 -8.48
C ALA A 89 -32.98 -26.10 -7.14
N THR A 90 -32.01 -27.02 -7.02
CA THR A 90 -31.15 -27.13 -5.85
C THR A 90 -30.27 -25.89 -5.65
N VAL A 91 -29.74 -25.30 -6.74
CA VAL A 91 -28.98 -24.04 -6.67
C VAL A 91 -29.88 -22.89 -6.20
N LEU A 92 -31.08 -22.76 -6.75
CA LEU A 92 -32.03 -21.71 -6.35
C LEU A 92 -32.47 -21.85 -4.88
N ASP A 93 -32.58 -23.07 -4.36
CA ASP A 93 -32.88 -23.30 -2.94
C ASP A 93 -31.72 -22.89 -2.04
N LEU A 94 -30.46 -23.09 -2.46
CA LEU A 94 -29.29 -22.55 -1.75
C LEU A 94 -29.31 -21.02 -1.72
N VAL A 95 -29.67 -20.39 -2.84
CA VAL A 95 -29.80 -18.92 -2.95
C VAL A 95 -30.81 -18.40 -1.93
N LYS A 96 -32.06 -18.91 -1.97
CA LYS A 96 -33.14 -18.49 -1.07
C LYS A 96 -32.77 -18.62 0.41
N ASN A 97 -32.03 -19.65 0.76
CA ASN A 97 -31.64 -19.91 2.15
C ASN A 97 -30.47 -19.04 2.63
N ALA A 98 -29.76 -18.38 1.73
CA ALA A 98 -28.55 -17.62 2.05
C ALA A 98 -28.71 -16.10 1.88
N THR A 99 -29.64 -15.60 1.06
CA THR A 99 -29.79 -14.17 0.75
C THR A 99 -30.08 -13.29 1.97
N ASP A 100 -30.68 -13.84 3.02
CA ASP A 100 -30.94 -13.10 4.26
C ASP A 100 -29.67 -12.80 5.05
N THR A 101 -28.64 -13.65 4.95
CA THR A 101 -27.42 -13.61 5.77
C THR A 101 -26.14 -13.36 4.97
N TYR A 102 -26.14 -13.61 3.66
CA TYR A 102 -24.99 -13.51 2.76
C TYR A 102 -25.28 -12.63 1.54
N TYR A 103 -24.24 -12.02 0.98
CA TYR A 103 -24.23 -11.58 -0.41
C TYR A 103 -24.01 -12.81 -1.31
N VAL A 104 -25.06 -13.22 -2.00
CA VAL A 104 -25.05 -14.46 -2.77
C VAL A 104 -24.64 -14.21 -4.22
N PHE A 105 -23.62 -14.94 -4.67
CA PHE A 105 -23.19 -15.02 -6.06
C PHE A 105 -23.48 -16.40 -6.63
N VAL A 106 -24.04 -16.45 -7.84
CA VAL A 106 -24.22 -17.72 -8.56
C VAL A 106 -23.36 -17.71 -9.82
N THR A 107 -22.37 -18.58 -9.88
CA THR A 107 -21.58 -18.74 -11.11
C THR A 107 -22.29 -19.69 -12.07
N ILE A 108 -22.39 -19.32 -13.33
CA ILE A 108 -23.11 -20.10 -14.36
C ILE A 108 -22.14 -20.34 -15.53
N GLN A 109 -21.69 -21.59 -15.69
CA GLN A 109 -20.72 -21.96 -16.71
C GLN A 109 -21.11 -23.23 -17.48
N PHE A 110 -21.56 -23.07 -18.71
CA PHE A 110 -21.92 -24.17 -19.62
C PHE A 110 -21.32 -23.98 -21.01
N GLY A 111 -21.46 -24.99 -21.87
CA GLY A 111 -21.03 -24.93 -23.27
C GLY A 111 -20.35 -26.20 -23.76
N HIS A 112 -19.61 -26.93 -22.92
CA HIS A 112 -18.84 -28.11 -23.38
C HIS A 112 -19.73 -29.23 -23.90
N ASN A 113 -20.85 -29.45 -23.23
CA ASN A 113 -21.81 -30.47 -23.62
C ASN A 113 -22.91 -29.90 -24.51
N ASP A 114 -23.31 -28.64 -24.31
CA ASP A 114 -24.32 -27.97 -25.14
C ASP A 114 -23.92 -27.92 -26.61
N GLN A 115 -22.63 -27.70 -26.91
CA GLN A 115 -22.14 -27.69 -28.29
C GLN A 115 -22.16 -29.06 -28.99
N LYS A 116 -22.33 -30.16 -28.25
CA LYS A 116 -22.26 -31.51 -28.84
C LYS A 116 -23.54 -31.78 -29.63
N PRO A 117 -23.46 -32.13 -30.93
CA PRO A 117 -24.66 -32.39 -31.75
C PRO A 117 -25.61 -33.42 -31.15
N ALA A 118 -25.08 -34.44 -30.45
CA ALA A 118 -25.87 -35.49 -29.80
C ALA A 118 -26.82 -34.97 -28.70
N ASN A 119 -26.54 -33.81 -28.11
CA ASN A 119 -27.36 -33.21 -27.06
C ASN A 119 -28.45 -32.28 -27.61
N ASN A 120 -28.44 -32.00 -28.92
CA ASN A 120 -29.49 -31.27 -29.63
C ASN A 120 -29.84 -29.88 -29.01
N VAL A 121 -28.82 -29.13 -28.55
CA VAL A 121 -28.97 -27.75 -28.07
C VAL A 121 -28.42 -26.81 -29.14
N SER A 122 -29.29 -25.98 -29.74
CA SER A 122 -28.86 -24.95 -30.69
C SER A 122 -28.21 -23.77 -29.96
N ILE A 123 -27.36 -22.98 -30.63
CA ILE A 123 -26.77 -21.76 -30.04
C ILE A 123 -27.86 -20.78 -29.59
N ALA A 124 -28.96 -20.65 -30.34
CA ALA A 124 -30.09 -19.80 -29.94
C ALA A 124 -30.77 -20.30 -28.65
N GLN A 125 -30.95 -21.62 -28.53
CA GLN A 125 -31.49 -22.22 -27.31
C GLN A 125 -30.52 -22.06 -26.13
N PHE A 126 -29.21 -22.25 -26.36
CA PHE A 126 -28.17 -22.05 -25.36
C PHE A 126 -28.18 -20.62 -24.82
N LYS A 127 -28.23 -19.62 -25.69
CA LYS A 127 -28.33 -18.20 -25.29
C LYS A 127 -29.58 -17.93 -24.45
N THR A 128 -30.72 -18.43 -24.91
CA THR A 128 -32.00 -18.31 -24.20
C THR A 128 -31.92 -18.93 -22.81
N ASN A 129 -31.35 -20.13 -22.70
CA ASN A 129 -31.20 -20.82 -21.43
C ASN A 129 -30.29 -20.04 -20.47
N LEU A 130 -29.14 -19.54 -20.92
CA LEU A 130 -28.24 -18.76 -20.06
C LEU A 130 -28.89 -17.47 -19.55
N ALA A 131 -29.66 -16.78 -20.40
CA ALA A 131 -30.39 -15.59 -20.01
C ALA A 131 -31.44 -15.91 -18.94
N SER A 132 -32.19 -17.01 -19.11
CA SER A 132 -33.17 -17.47 -18.12
C SER A 132 -32.52 -17.85 -16.78
N LEU A 133 -31.42 -18.61 -16.80
CA LEU A 133 -30.69 -18.97 -15.57
C LEU A 133 -30.20 -17.71 -14.82
N ALA A 134 -29.71 -16.69 -15.54
CA ALA A 134 -29.29 -15.45 -14.90
C ALA A 134 -30.48 -14.65 -14.32
N SER A 135 -31.61 -14.62 -15.04
CA SER A 135 -32.85 -13.97 -14.59
C SER A 135 -33.37 -14.59 -13.30
N ASP A 136 -33.43 -15.93 -13.22
CA ASP A 136 -33.90 -16.64 -12.02
C ASP A 136 -33.09 -16.26 -10.76
N VAL A 137 -31.77 -16.02 -10.91
CA VAL A 137 -30.89 -15.60 -9.80
C VAL A 137 -31.18 -14.15 -9.39
N GLN A 138 -31.38 -13.25 -10.35
CA GLN A 138 -31.70 -11.85 -10.10
C GLN A 138 -33.07 -11.70 -9.41
N GLU A 139 -34.06 -12.48 -9.83
CA GLU A 139 -35.40 -12.49 -9.22
C GLU A 139 -35.39 -12.91 -7.75
N LEU A 140 -34.39 -13.69 -7.33
CA LEU A 140 -34.18 -14.08 -5.94
C LEU A 140 -33.30 -13.09 -5.15
N GLY A 141 -32.91 -11.96 -5.73
CA GLY A 141 -32.08 -10.94 -5.08
C GLY A 141 -30.60 -11.32 -4.96
N ALA A 142 -30.12 -12.28 -5.75
CA ALA A 142 -28.71 -12.68 -5.80
C ALA A 142 -28.03 -12.17 -7.08
N THR A 143 -26.70 -12.24 -7.12
CA THR A 143 -25.89 -11.77 -8.25
C THR A 143 -25.48 -12.92 -9.18
N PRO A 144 -26.02 -13.03 -10.41
CA PRO A 144 -25.50 -13.99 -11.37
C PRO A 144 -24.14 -13.54 -11.92
N LEU A 145 -23.25 -14.50 -12.12
CA LEU A 145 -21.97 -14.33 -12.80
C LEU A 145 -21.93 -15.31 -13.97
N LEU A 146 -21.96 -14.81 -15.20
CA LEU A 146 -21.84 -15.65 -16.39
C LEU A 146 -20.37 -15.92 -16.68
N PHE A 147 -20.03 -17.19 -16.89
CA PHE A 147 -18.68 -17.61 -17.25
C PHE A 147 -18.69 -18.21 -18.65
N THR A 148 -17.80 -17.72 -19.51
CA THR A 148 -17.51 -18.42 -20.76
C THR A 148 -16.92 -19.81 -20.45
N SER A 149 -17.29 -20.84 -21.20
CA SER A 149 -16.77 -22.20 -21.00
C SER A 149 -15.24 -22.26 -20.95
N LEU A 150 -14.67 -22.96 -19.97
CA LEU A 150 -13.22 -23.16 -19.88
C LEU A 150 -12.67 -23.73 -21.19
N SER A 151 -11.57 -23.17 -21.70
CA SER A 151 -10.97 -23.63 -22.95
C SER A 151 -10.41 -25.05 -22.85
N ARG A 152 -10.56 -25.89 -23.89
CA ARG A 152 -9.80 -27.14 -23.97
C ARG A 152 -8.32 -26.85 -24.19
N ARG A 153 -7.43 -27.69 -23.67
CA ARG A 153 -5.97 -27.48 -23.79
C ARG A 153 -5.41 -28.06 -25.10
N ASN A 154 -6.12 -27.84 -26.22
CA ASN A 154 -5.80 -28.39 -27.53
C ASN A 154 -4.79 -27.51 -28.28
N PHE A 155 -3.83 -28.13 -28.95
CA PHE A 155 -2.79 -27.45 -29.74
C PHE A 155 -2.63 -28.09 -31.13
N ASN A 156 -2.33 -27.25 -32.12
CA ASN A 156 -1.78 -27.64 -33.42
C ASN A 156 -0.34 -27.10 -33.51
N GLY A 157 0.65 -27.96 -33.31
CA GLY A 157 2.03 -27.52 -33.11
C GLY A 157 2.16 -26.66 -31.85
N THR A 158 2.60 -25.41 -32.01
CA THR A 158 2.73 -24.44 -30.90
C THR A 158 1.50 -23.54 -30.74
N GLN A 159 0.53 -23.63 -31.65
CA GLN A 159 -0.63 -22.75 -31.66
C GLN A 159 -1.83 -23.41 -30.98
N PHE A 160 -2.46 -22.69 -30.06
CA PHE A 160 -3.67 -23.10 -29.37
C PHE A 160 -4.88 -23.24 -30.33
N ILE A 161 -5.71 -24.26 -30.14
CA ILE A 161 -6.95 -24.50 -30.91
C ILE A 161 -8.18 -24.05 -30.11
N GLN A 162 -8.96 -23.12 -30.68
CA GLN A 162 -10.22 -22.64 -30.09
C GLN A 162 -11.41 -23.42 -30.63
N ASP A 163 -11.89 -24.41 -29.88
CA ASP A 163 -12.97 -25.34 -30.26
C ASP A 163 -14.25 -25.22 -29.40
N LEU A 164 -14.38 -24.07 -28.73
CA LEU A 164 -15.50 -23.62 -27.91
C LEU A 164 -15.80 -22.13 -28.16
N GLY A 165 -15.34 -21.59 -29.30
CA GLY A 165 -15.41 -20.16 -29.59
C GLY A 165 -16.84 -19.65 -29.71
N ASP A 166 -17.68 -20.40 -30.42
CA ASP A 166 -19.09 -20.11 -30.66
C ASP A 166 -19.92 -20.06 -29.37
N VAL A 167 -19.75 -21.04 -28.47
CA VAL A 167 -20.44 -21.02 -27.16
C VAL A 167 -19.87 -19.95 -26.23
N ALA A 168 -18.56 -19.67 -26.29
CA ALA A 168 -17.98 -18.57 -25.51
C ALA A 168 -18.47 -17.20 -25.99
N ASP A 169 -18.54 -16.97 -27.30
CA ASP A 169 -19.11 -15.75 -27.91
C ASP A 169 -20.60 -15.63 -27.57
N ALA A 170 -21.33 -16.74 -27.59
CA ALA A 170 -22.72 -16.76 -27.18
C ALA A 170 -22.92 -16.32 -25.72
N THR A 171 -22.07 -16.78 -24.79
CA THR A 171 -22.09 -16.32 -23.40
C THR A 171 -21.76 -14.83 -23.27
N ARG A 172 -20.76 -14.33 -24.02
CA ARG A 172 -20.41 -12.89 -24.03
C ARG A 172 -21.60 -12.04 -24.46
N GLU A 173 -22.29 -12.45 -25.52
CA GLU A 173 -23.48 -11.77 -26.03
C GLU A 173 -24.62 -11.75 -25.00
N VAL A 174 -24.87 -12.87 -24.32
CA VAL A 174 -25.92 -12.94 -23.28
C VAL A 174 -25.56 -12.05 -22.10
N ALA A 175 -24.33 -12.09 -21.62
CA ALA A 175 -23.90 -11.23 -20.50
C ALA A 175 -24.09 -9.75 -20.82
N ALA A 176 -23.71 -9.32 -22.04
CA ALA A 176 -23.93 -7.97 -22.51
C ALA A 176 -25.42 -7.62 -22.64
N GLY A 177 -26.23 -8.51 -23.22
CA GLY A 177 -27.66 -8.29 -23.46
C GLY A 177 -28.53 -8.33 -22.20
N SER A 178 -28.14 -9.09 -21.18
CA SER A 178 -28.85 -9.22 -19.90
C SER A 178 -28.30 -8.32 -18.79
N HIS A 179 -27.26 -7.51 -19.08
CA HIS A 179 -26.56 -6.67 -18.09
C HIS A 179 -26.04 -7.46 -16.88
N VAL A 180 -25.52 -8.67 -17.14
CA VAL A 180 -24.97 -9.57 -16.12
C VAL A 180 -23.45 -9.54 -16.18
N ALA A 181 -22.79 -9.61 -15.02
CA ALA A 181 -21.33 -9.65 -14.96
C ALA A 181 -20.77 -10.89 -15.69
N LEU A 182 -19.76 -10.66 -16.54
CA LEU A 182 -19.05 -11.69 -17.29
C LEU A 182 -17.66 -11.96 -16.70
N ILE A 183 -17.34 -13.24 -16.52
CA ILE A 183 -15.97 -13.72 -16.35
C ILE A 183 -15.57 -14.49 -17.61
N ASP A 184 -14.69 -13.88 -18.42
CA ASP A 184 -14.18 -14.49 -19.65
C ASP A 184 -13.06 -15.51 -19.36
N LEU A 185 -13.43 -16.57 -18.64
CA LEU A 185 -12.56 -17.67 -18.28
C LEU A 185 -11.93 -18.34 -19.51
N ASN A 186 -12.63 -18.36 -20.64
CA ASN A 186 -12.10 -18.90 -21.88
C ASN A 186 -10.90 -18.09 -22.36
N ALA A 187 -11.04 -16.76 -22.48
CA ALA A 187 -9.94 -15.91 -22.90
C ALA A 187 -8.76 -15.95 -21.91
N ALA A 188 -9.05 -15.89 -20.61
CA ALA A 188 -8.02 -15.96 -19.56
C ALA A 188 -7.26 -17.30 -19.59
N ALA A 189 -7.99 -18.42 -19.67
CA ALA A 189 -7.41 -19.76 -19.77
C ALA A 189 -6.59 -19.94 -21.05
N ARG A 190 -7.07 -19.45 -22.21
CA ARG A 190 -6.32 -19.50 -23.47
C ARG A 190 -5.00 -18.75 -23.37
N LYS A 191 -5.02 -17.54 -22.84
CA LYS A 191 -3.81 -16.73 -22.64
C LYS A 191 -2.80 -17.47 -21.76
N TYR A 192 -3.26 -18.05 -20.65
CA TYR A 192 -2.42 -18.84 -19.76
C TYR A 192 -1.85 -20.10 -20.42
N VAL A 193 -2.70 -20.91 -21.06
CA VAL A 193 -2.32 -22.17 -21.70
C VAL A 193 -1.36 -21.93 -22.87
N GLN A 194 -1.59 -20.90 -23.68
CA GLN A 194 -0.69 -20.52 -24.78
C GLN A 194 0.69 -20.12 -24.27
N ALA A 195 0.78 -19.44 -23.12
CA ALA A 195 2.04 -19.00 -22.55
C ALA A 195 2.89 -20.17 -22.02
N ILE A 196 2.25 -21.19 -21.43
CA ILE A 196 2.98 -22.35 -20.86
C ILE A 196 3.28 -23.44 -21.90
N GLY A 197 2.58 -23.42 -23.04
CA GLY A 197 2.70 -24.41 -24.11
C GLY A 197 2.09 -25.78 -23.78
N SER A 198 1.89 -26.61 -24.82
CA SER A 198 1.16 -27.88 -24.73
C SER A 198 1.70 -28.84 -23.67
N ALA A 199 3.02 -29.00 -23.57
CA ALA A 199 3.63 -29.97 -22.66
C ALA A 199 3.37 -29.65 -21.18
N ASN A 200 3.32 -28.37 -20.81
CA ASN A 200 2.98 -27.97 -19.45
C ASN A 200 1.47 -27.96 -19.22
N ALA A 201 0.69 -27.55 -20.24
CA ALA A 201 -0.76 -27.60 -20.16
C ALA A 201 -1.28 -29.04 -19.94
N ASP A 202 -0.63 -30.04 -20.55
CA ASP A 202 -0.99 -31.45 -20.40
C ASP A 202 -0.80 -31.96 -18.96
N LYS A 203 0.02 -31.30 -18.14
CA LYS A 203 0.18 -31.65 -16.71
C LYS A 203 -1.07 -31.36 -15.88
N TYR A 204 -2.01 -30.57 -16.40
CA TYR A 204 -3.29 -30.30 -15.75
C TYR A 204 -4.39 -31.27 -16.14
N ASN A 205 -4.13 -32.17 -17.09
CA ASN A 205 -5.10 -33.15 -17.54
C ASN A 205 -5.40 -34.16 -16.42
N LEU A 206 -6.67 -34.53 -16.26
CA LEU A 206 -7.09 -35.55 -15.29
C LEU A 206 -6.38 -36.88 -15.55
N VAL A 207 -6.32 -37.28 -16.83
CA VAL A 207 -5.53 -38.42 -17.32
C VAL A 207 -4.78 -38.02 -18.60
N ALA A 208 -3.72 -38.74 -18.95
CA ALA A 208 -2.94 -38.44 -20.15
C ALA A 208 -3.84 -38.40 -21.40
N GLY A 209 -3.74 -37.31 -22.18
CA GLY A 209 -4.57 -37.07 -23.38
C GLY A 209 -5.93 -36.41 -23.11
N ASP A 210 -6.36 -36.28 -21.86
CA ASP A 210 -7.64 -35.63 -21.51
C ASP A 210 -7.49 -34.12 -21.38
N ARG A 211 -7.77 -33.42 -22.48
CA ARG A 211 -7.63 -31.96 -22.58
C ARG A 211 -8.87 -31.19 -22.14
N THR A 212 -9.84 -31.87 -21.54
CA THR A 212 -11.09 -31.26 -21.03
C THR A 212 -11.06 -31.22 -19.51
N TYR A 213 -10.96 -32.38 -18.85
CA TYR A 213 -11.05 -32.46 -17.41
C TYR A 213 -9.73 -32.08 -16.73
N LEU A 214 -9.84 -31.45 -15.56
CA LEU A 214 -8.72 -31.04 -14.74
C LEU A 214 -8.42 -32.09 -13.67
N ASN A 215 -7.13 -32.34 -13.42
CA ASN A 215 -6.71 -32.97 -12.17
C ASN A 215 -6.78 -31.95 -11.01
N ALA A 216 -6.51 -32.39 -9.79
CA ALA A 216 -6.56 -31.54 -8.59
C ALA A 216 -5.68 -30.28 -8.73
N HIS A 217 -4.48 -30.40 -9.27
CA HIS A 217 -3.59 -29.25 -9.46
C HIS A 217 -4.11 -28.28 -10.55
N GLY A 218 -4.68 -28.82 -11.64
CA GLY A 218 -5.39 -28.02 -12.62
C GLY A 218 -6.58 -27.28 -12.01
N SER A 219 -7.36 -27.93 -11.14
CA SER A 219 -8.47 -27.31 -10.43
C SER A 219 -8.03 -26.08 -9.66
N GLU A 220 -6.95 -26.17 -8.89
CA GLU A 220 -6.38 -25.03 -8.15
C GLU A 220 -5.94 -23.89 -9.08
N VAL A 221 -5.21 -24.21 -10.14
CA VAL A 221 -4.68 -23.20 -11.08
C VAL A 221 -5.81 -22.47 -11.80
N PHE A 222 -6.76 -23.21 -12.38
CA PHE A 222 -7.88 -22.60 -13.10
C PHE A 222 -8.91 -21.99 -12.15
N GLY A 223 -9.07 -22.52 -10.93
CA GLY A 223 -9.86 -21.92 -9.85
C GLY A 223 -9.30 -20.57 -9.42
N ARG A 224 -7.97 -20.42 -9.38
CA ARG A 224 -7.33 -19.11 -9.23
C ARG A 224 -7.55 -18.24 -10.45
N ILE A 225 -7.43 -18.74 -11.69
CA ILE A 225 -7.74 -17.91 -12.87
C ILE A 225 -9.17 -17.34 -12.81
N VAL A 226 -10.12 -18.08 -12.22
CA VAL A 226 -11.47 -17.61 -11.95
C VAL A 226 -11.54 -16.52 -10.89
N THR A 227 -10.72 -16.57 -9.83
CA THR A 227 -10.62 -15.45 -8.87
C THR A 227 -9.90 -14.24 -9.44
N LEU A 228 -9.09 -14.41 -10.48
CA LEU A 228 -8.15 -13.40 -10.97
C LEU A 228 -8.75 -12.56 -12.11
N CYS A 229 -9.46 -11.47 -11.78
CA CYS A 229 -9.73 -10.41 -12.77
C CYS A 229 -8.44 -9.60 -13.01
N THR A 230 -7.75 -9.81 -14.13
CA THR A 230 -6.50 -9.08 -14.44
C THR A 230 -6.71 -7.65 -14.96
N ASP A 231 -7.96 -7.21 -15.05
CA ASP A 231 -8.31 -5.89 -15.60
C ASP A 231 -8.59 -4.92 -14.46
N LEU A 232 -8.16 -3.67 -14.62
CA LEU A 232 -8.40 -2.62 -13.64
C LEU A 232 -9.89 -2.27 -13.66
N LYS A 233 -10.64 -2.77 -12.67
CA LYS A 233 -12.06 -2.49 -12.49
C LYS A 233 -12.27 -1.72 -11.20
N TRP A 234 -12.86 -0.54 -11.34
CA TRP A 234 -13.25 0.31 -10.22
C TRP A 234 -14.66 -0.04 -9.77
N THR A 235 -14.84 -0.23 -8.47
CA THR A 235 -16.14 -0.48 -7.84
C THR A 235 -16.36 0.59 -6.76
N PRO A 236 -17.60 1.08 -6.56
CA PRO A 236 -17.89 1.96 -5.44
C PRO A 236 -17.41 1.37 -4.11
N CYS A 237 -16.81 2.20 -3.27
CA CYS A 237 -16.40 1.86 -1.91
C CYS A 237 -16.40 3.13 -1.06
N TYR A 238 -16.82 3.04 0.21
CA TYR A 238 -17.07 4.23 1.03
C TYR A 238 -18.02 5.22 0.31
N ASP A 239 -18.21 6.43 0.84
CA ASP A 239 -19.25 7.32 0.31
C ASP A 239 -18.91 7.90 -1.08
N ASN A 240 -17.72 8.48 -1.22
CA ASN A 240 -17.30 9.23 -2.41
C ASN A 240 -16.09 8.62 -3.13
N PHE A 241 -15.74 7.37 -2.84
CA PHE A 241 -14.59 6.70 -3.43
C PHE A 241 -14.98 5.53 -4.34
N THR A 242 -14.02 5.13 -5.15
CA THR A 242 -14.04 3.83 -5.83
C THR A 242 -12.75 3.08 -5.51
N CYS A 243 -12.83 1.77 -5.40
CA CYS A 243 -11.71 0.91 -5.07
C CYS A 243 -11.47 -0.08 -6.20
N ALA A 244 -10.21 -0.48 -6.32
CA ALA A 244 -9.80 -1.52 -7.25
C ALA A 244 -8.70 -2.38 -6.62
N ARG A 245 -8.60 -3.63 -7.07
CA ARG A 245 -7.42 -4.47 -6.85
C ARG A 245 -6.85 -4.88 -8.19
N LEU A 246 -5.55 -4.69 -8.35
CA LEU A 246 -4.82 -5.14 -9.54
C LEU A 246 -3.93 -6.32 -9.17
N ILE A 247 -4.03 -7.39 -9.95
CA ILE A 247 -3.14 -8.54 -9.82
C ILE A 247 -1.89 -8.27 -10.64
N VAL A 248 -0.74 -8.44 -10.00
CA VAL A 248 0.59 -8.24 -10.59
C VAL A 248 1.46 -9.48 -10.33
N PRO A 249 2.41 -9.83 -11.21
CA PRO A 249 3.36 -10.89 -10.91
C PRO A 249 4.26 -10.51 -9.73
N LEU A 250 4.62 -11.50 -8.91
CA LEU A 250 5.63 -11.32 -7.86
C LEU A 250 6.96 -10.92 -8.49
N ASP A 251 7.34 -11.55 -9.60
CA ASP A 251 8.48 -11.17 -10.43
C ASP A 251 8.10 -10.95 -11.89
N TYR A 252 8.25 -9.71 -12.37
CA TYR A 252 8.02 -9.37 -13.77
C TYR A 252 9.03 -10.00 -14.73
N ALA A 253 10.24 -10.32 -14.28
CA ALA A 253 11.23 -11.04 -15.10
C ALA A 253 10.96 -12.55 -15.15
N ASN A 254 10.23 -13.09 -14.16
CA ASN A 254 9.83 -14.48 -14.10
C ASN A 254 8.39 -14.63 -13.57
N PRO A 255 7.37 -14.46 -14.44
CA PRO A 255 5.96 -14.52 -14.03
C PRO A 255 5.52 -15.89 -13.46
N HIS A 256 6.32 -16.94 -13.61
CA HIS A 256 6.03 -18.27 -13.08
C HIS A 256 6.17 -18.37 -11.55
N VAL A 257 6.82 -17.39 -10.91
CA VAL A 257 6.98 -17.32 -9.44
C VAL A 257 5.64 -17.24 -8.71
N GLY A 258 4.64 -16.62 -9.33
CA GLY A 258 3.33 -16.38 -8.75
C GLY A 258 2.95 -14.91 -8.85
N ASN A 259 1.80 -14.59 -8.26
CA ASN A 259 1.21 -13.26 -8.33
C ASN A 259 0.94 -12.72 -6.93
N THR A 260 0.72 -11.43 -6.86
CA THR A 260 0.20 -10.71 -5.70
C THR A 260 -0.86 -9.69 -6.14
N THR A 261 -1.52 -9.05 -5.19
CA THR A 261 -2.53 -8.02 -5.41
C THR A 261 -2.06 -6.68 -4.86
N ILE A 262 -2.38 -5.61 -5.61
CA ILE A 262 -2.16 -4.22 -5.22
C ILE A 262 -3.52 -3.55 -5.06
N ALA A 263 -3.78 -2.99 -3.89
CA ALA A 263 -5.00 -2.26 -3.57
C ALA A 263 -4.89 -0.79 -3.97
N TYR A 264 -5.98 -0.25 -4.51
CA TYR A 264 -6.12 1.14 -4.91
C TYR A 264 -7.44 1.70 -4.40
N ILE A 265 -7.42 2.98 -4.03
CA ILE A 265 -8.59 3.81 -3.78
C ILE A 265 -8.51 5.04 -4.70
N LYS A 266 -9.65 5.49 -5.22
CA LYS A 266 -9.76 6.65 -6.09
C LYS A 266 -10.85 7.57 -5.58
N LEU A 267 -10.47 8.82 -5.32
CA LEU A 267 -11.40 9.94 -5.24
C LEU A 267 -11.54 10.52 -6.66
N PRO A 268 -12.69 10.32 -7.33
CA PRO A 268 -12.90 10.84 -8.67
C PRO A 268 -12.94 12.37 -8.66
N SER A 269 -12.38 12.98 -9.70
CA SER A 269 -12.56 14.40 -9.97
C SER A 269 -14.03 14.70 -10.21
N ALA A 270 -14.48 15.87 -9.75
CA ALA A 270 -15.78 16.43 -10.07
C ALA A 270 -15.95 16.71 -11.58
N THR A 271 -14.86 16.80 -12.35
CA THR A 271 -14.87 16.99 -13.80
C THR A 271 -14.32 15.74 -14.49
N GLN A 272 -15.06 15.16 -15.43
CA GLN A 272 -14.62 13.98 -16.18
C GLN A 272 -14.68 14.26 -17.70
N PRO A 273 -13.81 13.63 -18.52
CA PRO A 273 -12.72 12.72 -18.11
C PRO A 273 -11.56 13.46 -17.44
N ALA A 274 -10.92 12.82 -16.46
CA ALA A 274 -9.76 13.35 -15.74
C ALA A 274 -8.57 12.39 -15.73
N GLU A 275 -7.35 12.95 -15.67
CA GLU A 275 -6.14 12.17 -15.45
C GLU A 275 -6.03 11.67 -14.00
N ASP A 276 -5.26 10.60 -13.80
CA ASP A 276 -5.14 9.90 -12.51
C ASP A 276 -3.80 10.24 -11.86
N ILE A 277 -3.78 10.95 -10.74
CA ILE A 277 -2.55 11.18 -9.96
C ILE A 277 -2.41 10.10 -8.89
N LEU A 278 -1.40 9.24 -9.03
CA LEU A 278 -1.03 8.27 -8.01
C LEU A 278 -0.29 8.98 -6.88
N TYR A 279 -0.78 8.84 -5.67
CA TYR A 279 -0.20 9.39 -4.46
C TYR A 279 0.46 8.29 -3.62
N ASN A 280 1.65 8.57 -3.10
CA ASN A 280 2.32 7.72 -2.12
C ASN A 280 2.85 8.58 -0.95
N PRO A 281 2.43 8.31 0.30
CA PRO A 281 2.81 9.10 1.47
C PRO A 281 4.23 8.81 1.99
N GLY A 282 4.95 7.84 1.40
CA GLY A 282 6.27 7.45 1.87
C GLY A 282 6.24 6.42 2.99
N GLY A 283 7.04 6.64 4.03
CA GLY A 283 7.37 5.66 5.07
C GLY A 283 8.82 5.17 4.92
N PRO A 284 9.11 4.05 4.21
CA PRO A 284 8.19 3.13 3.52
C PRO A 284 7.20 2.42 4.45
N GLY A 285 6.24 1.71 3.88
CA GLY A 285 5.28 0.91 4.65
C GLY A 285 3.99 1.63 5.04
N ASN A 286 3.83 2.91 4.69
CA ASN A 286 2.59 3.64 4.92
C ASN A 286 1.57 3.35 3.81
N SER A 287 0.30 3.25 4.20
CA SER A 287 -0.81 2.99 3.28
C SER A 287 -1.16 4.23 2.47
N GLY A 288 -1.02 4.15 1.14
CA GLY A 288 -1.49 5.21 0.25
C GLY A 288 -3.02 5.22 0.16
N VAL A 289 -3.67 4.07 0.37
CA VAL A 289 -5.12 3.98 0.49
C VAL A 289 -5.62 4.81 1.68
N ASP A 290 -5.09 4.58 2.87
CA ASP A 290 -5.50 5.30 4.08
C ASP A 290 -5.18 6.80 3.98
N ALA A 291 -4.02 7.14 3.40
CA ALA A 291 -3.63 8.54 3.23
C ALA A 291 -4.61 9.32 2.33
N VAL A 292 -5.13 8.70 1.26
CA VAL A 292 -6.13 9.35 0.40
C VAL A 292 -7.53 9.32 1.02
N LEU A 293 -7.90 8.22 1.68
CA LEU A 293 -9.20 8.09 2.35
C LEU A 293 -9.39 9.19 3.41
N HIS A 294 -8.38 9.42 4.24
CA HIS A 294 -8.47 10.35 5.38
C HIS A 294 -7.87 11.74 5.10
N GLY A 295 -6.93 11.85 4.15
CA GLY A 295 -6.16 13.08 3.88
C GLY A 295 -6.51 13.81 2.58
N SER A 296 -7.50 13.34 1.81
CA SER A 296 -7.82 13.90 0.49
C SER A 296 -8.05 15.41 0.48
N ALA A 297 -8.68 16.00 1.51
CA ALA A 297 -8.90 17.44 1.58
C ALA A 297 -7.60 18.25 1.57
N GLN A 298 -6.58 17.81 2.32
CA GLN A 298 -5.27 18.46 2.34
C GLN A 298 -4.55 18.30 0.99
N LEU A 299 -4.62 17.10 0.39
CA LEU A 299 -4.00 16.83 -0.91
C LEU A 299 -4.63 17.64 -2.04
N LEU A 300 -5.96 17.80 -2.03
CA LEU A 300 -6.69 18.59 -3.02
C LEU A 300 -6.43 20.09 -2.90
N ASN A 301 -6.04 20.60 -1.72
CA ASN A 301 -5.62 22.00 -1.59
C ASN A 301 -4.39 22.30 -2.45
N THR A 302 -3.46 21.34 -2.55
CA THR A 302 -2.26 21.47 -3.39
C THR A 302 -2.55 21.13 -4.85
N LEU A 303 -3.22 20.00 -5.11
CA LEU A 303 -3.43 19.48 -6.48
C LEU A 303 -4.55 20.19 -7.26
N GLY A 304 -5.48 20.83 -6.56
CA GLY A 304 -6.76 21.22 -7.12
C GLY A 304 -7.68 20.01 -7.38
N THR A 305 -8.87 20.28 -7.95
CA THR A 305 -9.94 19.28 -8.11
C THR A 305 -10.07 18.72 -9.53
N THR A 306 -9.15 19.05 -10.44
CA THR A 306 -9.21 18.69 -11.87
C THR A 306 -8.82 17.24 -12.15
N TYR A 307 -8.08 16.62 -11.25
CA TYR A 307 -7.53 15.27 -11.41
C TYR A 307 -8.22 14.27 -10.49
N ASN A 308 -8.29 13.02 -10.90
CA ASN A 308 -8.61 11.94 -9.96
C ASN A 308 -7.42 11.80 -9.01
N LEU A 309 -7.69 11.63 -7.71
CA LEU A 309 -6.67 11.36 -6.70
C LEU A 309 -6.69 9.87 -6.34
N ILE A 310 -5.57 9.18 -6.53
CA ILE A 310 -5.49 7.73 -6.38
C ILE A 310 -4.46 7.40 -5.31
N GLY A 311 -4.93 6.79 -4.23
CA GLY A 311 -4.07 6.15 -3.24
C GLY A 311 -3.81 4.71 -3.64
N PHE A 312 -2.61 4.21 -3.42
CA PHE A 312 -2.32 2.79 -3.57
C PHE A 312 -1.43 2.28 -2.44
N ASP A 313 -1.65 1.04 -2.05
CA ASP A 313 -0.80 0.37 -1.08
C ASP A 313 0.28 -0.40 -1.84
N PRO A 314 1.57 -0.05 -1.69
CA PRO A 314 2.65 -0.84 -2.28
C PRO A 314 2.56 -2.33 -1.91
N ARG A 315 3.18 -3.19 -2.71
CA ARG A 315 3.25 -4.62 -2.39
C ARG A 315 3.74 -4.84 -0.95
N GLY A 316 2.99 -5.66 -0.22
CA GLY A 316 3.27 -5.99 1.18
C GLY A 316 2.89 -4.95 2.22
N VAL A 317 2.22 -3.88 1.79
CA VAL A 317 1.68 -2.84 2.67
C VAL A 317 0.18 -3.01 2.80
N ASN A 318 -0.31 -3.03 4.04
CA ASN A 318 -1.72 -2.98 4.40
C ASN A 318 -2.64 -3.90 3.56
N ASN A 319 -3.39 -3.35 2.60
CA ASN A 319 -4.39 -4.09 1.81
C ASN A 319 -3.82 -4.87 0.62
N SER A 320 -2.50 -4.80 0.41
CA SER A 320 -1.76 -5.40 -0.70
C SER A 320 -0.90 -6.57 -0.23
N GLY A 321 -0.84 -7.64 -1.03
CA GLY A 321 0.10 -8.72 -0.81
C GLY A 321 1.48 -8.41 -1.38
N PRO A 322 2.46 -9.32 -1.19
CA PRO A 322 2.41 -10.48 -0.29
C PRO A 322 2.61 -10.04 1.15
N SER A 323 2.07 -10.78 2.13
CA SER A 323 2.19 -10.39 3.54
C SER A 323 3.65 -10.22 3.96
N LEU A 324 3.94 -9.10 4.62
CA LEU A 324 5.22 -8.78 5.27
C LEU A 324 5.15 -8.91 6.80
N SER A 325 4.09 -9.54 7.33
CA SER A 325 4.01 -9.73 8.77
C SER A 325 5.04 -10.75 9.24
N CYS A 326 5.98 -10.30 10.08
CA CYS A 326 6.85 -11.19 10.85
C CYS A 326 6.08 -11.95 11.95
N PHE A 327 4.80 -11.65 12.18
CA PHE A 327 3.98 -12.21 13.27
C PHE A 327 2.61 -12.70 12.75
N PRO A 328 2.57 -13.59 11.74
CA PRO A 328 1.32 -13.99 11.10
C PRO A 328 0.41 -14.71 12.10
N GLY A 329 -0.75 -14.10 12.41
CA GLY A 329 -1.73 -14.65 13.34
C GLY A 329 -1.29 -14.67 14.81
N ASP A 330 -0.23 -13.94 15.17
CA ASP A 330 0.32 -13.90 16.53
C ASP A 330 0.45 -12.46 17.08
N PRO A 331 -0.68 -11.84 17.49
CA PRO A 331 -0.67 -10.50 18.05
C PRO A 331 0.09 -10.39 19.37
N ALA A 332 0.31 -11.50 20.09
CA ALA A 332 1.06 -11.50 21.35
C ALA A 332 2.55 -11.31 21.10
N SER A 333 3.12 -12.02 20.12
CA SER A 333 4.51 -11.80 19.70
C SER A 333 4.73 -10.42 19.08
N GLU A 334 3.76 -9.91 18.34
CA GLU A 334 3.80 -8.54 17.82
C GLU A 334 3.79 -7.51 18.95
N ALA A 335 2.93 -7.68 19.96
CA ALA A 335 2.92 -6.81 21.14
C ALA A 335 4.24 -6.89 21.91
N LEU A 336 4.85 -8.09 21.99
CA LEU A 336 6.16 -8.26 22.60
C LEU A 336 7.25 -7.50 21.84
N PHE A 337 7.28 -7.60 20.51
CA PHE A 337 8.17 -6.81 19.66
C PHE A 337 8.04 -5.31 19.95
N LYS A 338 6.82 -4.77 19.92
CA LYS A 338 6.54 -3.35 20.19
C LYS A 338 6.98 -2.93 21.60
N SER A 339 6.89 -3.82 22.58
CA SER A 339 7.30 -3.54 23.96
C SER A 339 8.81 -3.62 24.21
N GLN A 340 9.56 -4.36 23.37
CA GLN A 340 10.98 -4.66 23.60
C GLN A 340 11.92 -3.91 22.67
N PHE A 341 11.46 -3.61 21.46
CA PHE A 341 12.22 -2.85 20.47
C PHE A 341 11.86 -1.37 20.60
N HIS A 342 12.76 -0.59 21.21
CA HIS A 342 12.50 0.81 21.51
C HIS A 342 13.03 1.72 20.38
N ARG A 343 12.18 2.63 19.91
CA ARG A 343 12.57 3.81 19.13
C ARG A 343 12.05 5.02 19.91
N PRO A 344 12.93 5.83 20.54
CA PRO A 344 14.37 5.99 20.34
C PRO A 344 15.19 5.21 21.39
N ILE A 345 16.53 5.26 21.29
CA ILE A 345 17.45 4.70 22.30
C ILE A 345 17.90 5.77 23.32
N ASN A 346 18.61 5.35 24.36
CA ASN A 346 19.40 6.24 25.22
C ASN A 346 20.89 5.99 24.98
N SER A 347 21.52 6.79 24.11
CA SER A 347 22.96 6.73 23.79
C SER A 347 23.89 6.79 24.99
N LYS A 348 23.42 7.35 26.12
CA LYS A 348 24.22 7.47 27.35
C LYS A 348 24.13 6.25 28.27
N SER A 349 23.32 5.26 27.91
CA SER A 349 23.15 4.02 28.66
C SER A 349 23.76 2.85 27.91
N PRO A 350 24.90 2.28 28.39
CA PRO A 350 25.47 1.07 27.80
C PRO A 350 24.49 -0.10 27.77
N GLU A 351 23.58 -0.18 28.76
CA GLU A 351 22.52 -1.17 28.80
C GLU A 351 21.50 -0.97 27.67
N SER A 352 21.06 0.28 27.43
CA SER A 352 20.14 0.61 26.32
C SER A 352 20.76 0.22 24.98
N LEU A 353 22.03 0.59 24.75
CA LEU A 353 22.77 0.26 23.53
C LEU A 353 22.91 -1.25 23.33
N ALA A 354 23.34 -1.98 24.35
CA ALA A 354 23.51 -3.43 24.27
C ALA A 354 22.17 -4.16 24.06
N ARG A 355 21.13 -3.76 24.81
CA ARG A 355 19.79 -4.32 24.69
C ARG A 355 19.23 -4.10 23.28
N GLN A 356 19.31 -2.88 22.76
CA GLN A 356 18.78 -2.56 21.44
C GLN A 356 19.51 -3.32 20.32
N PHE A 357 20.84 -3.45 20.43
CA PHE A 357 21.64 -4.19 19.45
C PHE A 357 21.28 -5.69 19.39
N GLU A 358 21.10 -6.32 20.55
CA GLU A 358 20.76 -7.74 20.61
C GLU A 358 19.29 -7.99 20.24
N ILE A 359 18.36 -7.19 20.73
CA ILE A 359 16.93 -7.36 20.42
C ILE A 359 16.65 -7.14 18.93
N ALA A 360 17.30 -6.15 18.31
CA ALA A 360 17.21 -5.93 16.87
C ALA A 360 17.72 -7.15 16.07
N GLY A 361 18.82 -7.76 16.53
CA GLY A 361 19.37 -8.96 15.91
C GLY A 361 18.46 -10.18 16.07
N ALA A 362 17.86 -10.35 17.24
CA ALA A 362 16.90 -11.42 17.51
C ALA A 362 15.66 -11.28 16.61
N TRP A 363 15.10 -10.08 16.49
CA TRP A 363 13.95 -9.82 15.61
C TRP A 363 14.28 -9.94 14.13
N GLY A 364 15.46 -9.50 13.70
CA GLY A 364 15.94 -9.71 12.33
C GLY A 364 16.03 -11.20 11.96
N ASN A 365 16.60 -12.02 12.85
CA ASN A 365 16.64 -13.48 12.68
C ASN A 365 15.23 -14.10 12.69
N TRP A 366 14.38 -13.67 13.62
CA TRP A 366 12.99 -14.14 13.73
C TRP A 366 12.24 -13.90 12.42
N CYS A 367 12.22 -12.66 11.92
CA CYS A 367 11.50 -12.33 10.70
C CYS A 367 12.06 -13.08 9.49
N SER A 368 13.39 -13.26 9.44
CA SER A 368 14.03 -14.09 8.41
C SER A 368 13.63 -15.57 8.49
N SER A 369 13.38 -16.10 9.70
CA SER A 369 12.92 -17.48 9.87
C SER A 369 11.44 -17.66 9.48
N VAL A 370 10.62 -16.64 9.70
CA VAL A 370 9.20 -16.63 9.33
C VAL A 370 9.05 -16.60 7.82
N HIS A 371 9.76 -15.70 7.14
CA HIS A 371 9.65 -15.55 5.69
C HIS A 371 10.55 -16.51 4.91
N GLY A 372 11.77 -16.79 5.39
CA GLY A 372 12.74 -17.63 4.69
C GLY A 372 12.93 -17.19 3.23
N ASN A 373 12.48 -18.03 2.30
CA ASN A 373 12.55 -17.77 0.86
C ASN A 373 11.15 -17.63 0.21
N ASP A 374 10.16 -17.15 0.96
CA ASP A 374 8.77 -17.01 0.53
C ASP A 374 8.54 -15.79 -0.40
N SER A 375 7.28 -15.37 -0.52
CA SER A 375 6.89 -14.23 -1.35
C SER A 375 7.27 -12.86 -0.79
N ALA A 376 7.59 -12.70 0.50
CA ALA A 376 7.91 -11.40 1.11
C ALA A 376 9.12 -10.74 0.44
N ARG A 377 10.09 -11.55 -0.03
CA ARG A 377 11.28 -11.08 -0.74
C ARG A 377 11.01 -10.32 -2.04
N TYR A 378 9.78 -10.35 -2.54
CA TYR A 378 9.38 -9.63 -3.73
C TYR A 378 8.79 -8.26 -3.42
N ALA A 379 8.73 -7.81 -2.15
CA ALA A 379 8.10 -6.55 -1.76
C ALA A 379 9.00 -5.29 -1.82
N GLY A 380 10.06 -5.31 -2.63
CA GLY A 380 11.00 -4.18 -2.77
C GLY A 380 10.54 -3.08 -3.73
N THR A 381 11.22 -1.93 -3.66
CA THR A 381 10.88 -0.69 -4.40
C THR A 381 10.89 -0.87 -5.93
N VAL A 382 11.85 -1.63 -6.47
CA VAL A 382 11.91 -1.89 -7.93
C VAL A 382 10.66 -2.60 -8.43
N ALA A 383 10.13 -3.51 -7.63
CA ALA A 383 8.95 -4.27 -8.00
C ALA A 383 7.68 -3.42 -7.85
N THR A 384 7.60 -2.59 -6.80
CA THR A 384 6.56 -1.55 -6.66
C THR A 384 6.55 -0.57 -7.84
N ALA A 385 7.72 -0.13 -8.33
CA ALA A 385 7.80 0.75 -9.50
C ALA A 385 7.26 0.08 -10.77
N ARG A 386 7.41 -1.24 -10.91
CA ARG A 386 6.79 -2.02 -12.00
C ARG A 386 5.29 -2.16 -11.84
N ASP A 387 4.79 -2.23 -10.61
CA ASP A 387 3.36 -2.24 -10.33
C ASP A 387 2.72 -0.91 -10.78
N MET A 388 3.38 0.23 -10.51
CA MET A 388 2.95 1.55 -10.99
C MET A 388 2.91 1.64 -12.52
N LEU A 389 3.88 1.03 -13.21
CA LEU A 389 3.87 0.94 -14.67
C LEU A 389 2.67 0.09 -15.16
N ASN A 390 2.45 -1.06 -14.53
CA ASN A 390 1.35 -1.95 -14.89
C ASN A 390 -0.01 -1.28 -14.68
N TYR A 391 -0.17 -0.52 -13.60
CA TYR A 391 -1.34 0.32 -13.39
C TYR A 391 -1.57 1.29 -14.56
N ALA A 392 -0.54 2.06 -14.94
CA ALA A 392 -0.64 3.03 -16.03
C ALA A 392 -1.02 2.36 -17.35
N GLU A 393 -0.44 1.19 -17.65
CA GLU A 393 -0.76 0.39 -18.83
C GLU A 393 -2.20 -0.10 -18.83
N LYS A 394 -2.68 -0.61 -17.68
CA LYS A 394 -4.04 -1.10 -17.52
C LYS A 394 -5.06 0.02 -17.62
N LYS A 395 -4.77 1.18 -17.05
CA LYS A 395 -5.55 2.40 -17.22
C LYS A 395 -5.63 2.79 -18.70
N ALA A 396 -4.49 2.88 -19.38
CA ALA A 396 -4.46 3.25 -20.80
C ALA A 396 -5.29 2.30 -21.67
N VAL A 397 -5.16 0.99 -21.46
CA VAL A 397 -5.96 -0.02 -22.18
C VAL A 397 -7.45 0.11 -21.87
N ALA A 398 -7.82 0.36 -20.61
CA ALA A 398 -9.22 0.59 -20.23
C ALA A 398 -9.82 1.83 -20.90
N GLU A 399 -8.99 2.82 -21.23
CA GLU A 399 -9.37 4.03 -21.97
C GLU A 399 -9.28 3.87 -23.50
N GLY A 400 -8.98 2.67 -24.00
CA GLY A 400 -8.86 2.38 -25.43
C GLY A 400 -7.54 2.85 -26.06
N ARG A 401 -6.54 3.22 -25.25
CA ARG A 401 -5.18 3.58 -25.69
C ARG A 401 -4.25 2.36 -25.65
N LYS A 402 -3.11 2.45 -26.32
CA LYS A 402 -2.10 1.39 -26.27
C LYS A 402 -1.36 1.43 -24.93
N ALA A 403 -1.01 0.26 -24.41
CA ALA A 403 -0.26 0.14 -23.16
C ALA A 403 1.08 0.88 -23.23
N GLU A 404 1.78 0.77 -24.36
CA GLU A 404 3.10 1.36 -24.61
C GLU A 404 3.08 2.90 -24.60
N GLU A 405 1.92 3.50 -24.84
CA GLU A 405 1.71 4.95 -24.82
C GLU A 405 1.34 5.46 -23.40
N ALA A 406 1.19 4.56 -22.42
CA ALA A 406 0.81 4.96 -21.07
C ALA A 406 1.89 5.82 -20.41
N LYS A 407 1.44 6.88 -19.74
CA LYS A 407 2.28 7.80 -18.95
C LYS A 407 1.76 7.81 -17.53
N LEU A 408 2.67 7.83 -16.56
CA LEU A 408 2.34 7.91 -15.15
C LEU A 408 2.26 9.37 -14.69
N TRP A 409 1.22 9.68 -13.93
CA TRP A 409 1.12 10.90 -13.13
C TRP A 409 1.25 10.51 -11.66
N TYR A 410 2.21 11.09 -10.95
CA TYR A 410 2.60 10.65 -9.62
C TYR A 410 2.99 11.81 -8.72
N TRP A 411 2.57 11.74 -7.46
CA TRP A 411 3.10 12.55 -6.36
C TRP A 411 3.59 11.63 -5.26
N GLY A 412 4.92 11.58 -5.10
CA GLY A 412 5.58 10.82 -4.06
C GLY A 412 6.10 11.76 -2.98
N VAL A 413 5.83 11.41 -1.73
CA VAL A 413 6.25 12.16 -0.56
C VAL A 413 7.24 11.33 0.24
N SER A 414 8.31 11.93 0.77
CA SER A 414 9.29 11.22 1.62
C SER A 414 9.91 10.01 0.91
N TYR A 415 9.84 8.78 1.46
CA TYR A 415 10.21 7.55 0.74
C TYR A 415 9.53 7.41 -0.64
N GLY A 416 8.34 7.98 -0.85
CA GLY A 416 7.71 8.04 -2.18
C GLY A 416 8.58 8.74 -3.22
N THR A 417 9.48 9.63 -2.82
CA THR A 417 10.49 10.23 -3.71
C THR A 417 11.56 9.24 -4.16
N VAL A 418 11.92 8.26 -3.31
CA VAL A 418 12.76 7.12 -3.72
C VAL A 418 12.02 6.30 -4.77
N LEU A 419 10.77 5.94 -4.49
CA LEU A 419 9.95 5.15 -5.41
C LEU A 419 9.77 5.86 -6.77
N GLY A 420 9.45 7.15 -6.77
CA GLY A 420 9.29 7.93 -7.99
C GLY A 420 10.59 8.15 -8.76
N SER A 421 11.72 8.36 -8.08
CA SER A 421 13.04 8.46 -8.72
C SER A 421 13.48 7.12 -9.33
N THR A 422 13.24 6.02 -8.62
CA THR A 422 13.46 4.66 -9.14
C THR A 422 12.58 4.41 -10.37
N TYR A 423 11.30 4.79 -10.33
CA TYR A 423 10.40 4.70 -11.48
C TYR A 423 10.92 5.50 -12.68
N ALA A 424 11.29 6.77 -12.47
CA ALA A 424 11.81 7.65 -13.52
C ALA A 424 13.08 7.11 -14.17
N THR A 425 13.91 6.40 -13.39
CA THR A 425 15.14 5.77 -13.88
C THR A 425 14.86 4.52 -14.71
N LEU A 426 13.93 3.68 -14.25
CA LEU A 426 13.58 2.44 -14.94
C LEU A 426 12.74 2.70 -16.19
N PHE A 427 11.89 3.73 -16.18
CA PHE A 427 10.90 4.02 -17.21
C PHE A 427 10.89 5.51 -17.60
N PRO A 428 12.02 6.08 -18.07
CA PRO A 428 12.11 7.51 -18.39
C PRO A 428 11.12 7.95 -19.48
N ASP A 429 10.78 7.04 -20.39
CA ASP A 429 9.80 7.28 -21.46
C ASP A 429 8.34 7.12 -21.01
N ARG A 430 8.06 6.90 -19.72
CA ARG A 430 6.71 6.65 -19.19
C ARG A 430 6.27 7.71 -18.18
N ILE A 431 6.84 8.91 -18.27
CA ILE A 431 6.59 10.02 -17.36
C ILE A 431 5.57 10.99 -17.96
N GLY A 432 4.43 11.14 -17.27
CA GLY A 432 3.42 12.16 -17.56
C GLY A 432 3.69 13.39 -16.71
N ARG A 433 3.52 13.27 -15.39
CA ARG A 433 3.89 14.27 -14.38
C ARG A 433 4.44 13.56 -13.16
N LEU A 434 5.52 14.04 -12.58
CA LEU A 434 6.13 13.38 -11.44
C LEU A 434 6.63 14.44 -10.44
N ILE A 435 5.89 14.57 -9.34
CA ILE A 435 6.15 15.48 -8.24
C ILE A 435 6.81 14.70 -7.10
N LEU A 436 7.99 15.13 -6.66
CA LEU A 436 8.73 14.51 -5.57
C LEU A 436 8.94 15.53 -4.46
N ASP A 437 8.31 15.30 -3.32
CA ASP A 437 8.21 16.27 -2.22
C ASP A 437 8.76 15.72 -0.91
N GLY A 438 9.68 16.45 -0.26
CA GLY A 438 10.47 15.93 0.85
C GLY A 438 11.42 14.85 0.35
N VAL A 439 12.45 15.27 -0.38
CA VAL A 439 13.22 14.40 -1.27
C VAL A 439 14.33 13.66 -0.52
N VAL A 440 14.26 12.34 -0.58
CA VAL A 440 15.32 11.43 -0.09
C VAL A 440 16.37 11.28 -1.19
N ASP A 441 17.64 11.38 -0.82
CA ASP A 441 18.73 10.98 -1.72
C ASP A 441 18.69 9.46 -1.94
N VAL A 442 18.40 9.08 -3.18
CA VAL A 442 18.27 7.70 -3.62
C VAL A 442 19.58 6.93 -3.50
N GLU A 443 20.72 7.58 -3.76
CA GLU A 443 22.01 6.91 -3.70
C GLU A 443 22.35 6.49 -2.27
N THR A 444 22.17 7.37 -1.29
CA THR A 444 22.37 7.02 0.12
C THR A 444 21.30 6.07 0.63
N TYR A 445 20.05 6.14 0.14
CA TYR A 445 18.97 5.22 0.50
C TYR A 445 19.29 3.77 0.15
N TYR A 446 19.62 3.49 -1.12
CA TYR A 446 19.98 2.13 -1.52
C TYR A 446 21.31 1.66 -0.91
N LYS A 447 22.14 2.60 -0.43
CA LYS A 447 23.33 2.32 0.37
C LYS A 447 23.05 2.22 1.88
N ASN A 448 21.80 2.31 2.33
CA ASN A 448 21.40 2.34 3.75
C ASN A 448 22.25 3.29 4.61
N ASN A 449 22.62 4.43 4.04
CA ASN A 449 23.49 5.44 4.63
C ASN A 449 22.82 6.81 4.65
N VAL A 450 21.49 6.82 4.75
CA VAL A 450 20.70 8.06 4.83
C VAL A 450 20.71 8.53 6.28
N SER A 451 21.44 9.61 6.55
CA SER A 451 21.15 10.43 7.72
C SER A 451 20.35 11.65 7.28
N GLY A 452 19.09 11.70 7.70
CA GLY A 452 18.17 12.81 7.43
C GLY A 452 18.36 14.00 8.37
N LEU A 453 19.33 13.94 9.29
CA LEU A 453 19.32 14.76 10.49
C LEU A 453 20.04 16.11 10.40
N SER A 454 20.65 16.43 9.27
CA SER A 454 21.53 17.62 9.13
C SER A 454 20.81 18.95 9.37
N GLN A 455 19.47 19.00 9.26
CA GLN A 455 18.65 20.18 9.56
C GLN A 455 17.78 20.03 10.83
N SER A 456 17.85 18.91 11.56
CA SER A 456 16.97 18.69 12.72
C SER A 456 17.29 19.61 13.90
N ASP A 457 18.56 19.89 14.18
CA ASP A 457 18.98 20.85 15.22
C ASP A 457 18.49 22.28 14.90
N GLU A 458 18.47 22.64 13.61
CA GLU A 458 17.94 23.92 13.14
C GLU A 458 16.42 23.97 13.32
N ALA A 459 15.70 22.90 12.98
CA ALA A 459 14.27 22.79 13.21
C ALA A 459 13.92 22.90 14.70
N VAL A 460 14.66 22.26 15.61
CA VAL A 460 14.47 22.42 17.06
C VAL A 460 14.77 23.85 17.51
N SER A 461 15.81 24.47 16.95
CA SER A 461 16.14 25.86 17.25
C SER A 461 15.02 26.82 16.80
N SER A 462 14.32 26.50 15.72
CA SER A 462 13.18 27.29 15.24
C SER A 462 12.00 27.30 16.23
N PHE A 463 11.76 26.20 16.96
CA PHE A 463 10.75 26.16 18.03
C PHE A 463 11.03 27.21 19.10
N ALA A 464 12.28 27.28 19.60
CA ALA A 464 12.65 28.24 20.63
C ALA A 464 12.50 29.69 20.14
N LYS A 465 12.92 29.97 18.90
CA LYS A 465 12.76 31.28 18.25
C LYS A 465 11.28 31.65 18.08
N ALA A 466 10.47 30.74 17.57
CA ALA A 466 9.04 30.96 17.36
C ALA A 466 8.31 31.19 18.68
N CYS A 467 8.55 30.35 19.69
CA CYS A 467 7.96 30.46 21.03
C CYS A 467 8.33 31.78 21.72
N HIS A 468 9.58 32.22 21.61
CA HIS A 468 10.02 33.54 22.09
C HIS A 468 9.27 34.67 21.36
N THR A 469 9.21 34.61 20.03
CA THR A 469 8.65 35.66 19.16
C THR A 469 7.16 35.89 19.43
N VAL A 470 6.37 34.82 19.60
CA VAL A 470 4.92 34.94 19.82
C VAL A 470 4.53 35.32 21.25
N GLY A 471 5.46 35.21 22.21
CA GLY A 471 5.28 35.66 23.57
C GLY A 471 4.48 34.71 24.48
N ARG A 472 4.46 35.04 25.78
CA ARG A 472 3.81 34.26 26.86
C ARG A 472 2.33 33.96 26.67
N HIS A 473 1.65 34.73 25.83
CA HIS A 473 0.20 34.58 25.60
C HIS A 473 -0.11 33.50 24.56
N LYS A 474 0.86 33.14 23.72
CA LYS A 474 0.71 32.14 22.65
C LYS A 474 1.59 30.91 22.86
N CYS A 475 2.72 31.03 23.55
CA CYS A 475 3.57 29.89 23.87
C CYS A 475 3.58 29.59 25.38
N ALA A 476 3.12 28.38 25.76
CA ALA A 476 3.10 27.92 27.15
C ALA A 476 4.51 27.76 27.76
N PHE A 477 5.52 27.57 26.91
CA PHE A 477 6.93 27.40 27.30
C PHE A 477 7.78 28.66 27.12
N TYR A 478 7.14 29.83 27.04
CA TYR A 478 7.80 31.10 26.75
C TYR A 478 8.94 31.45 27.73
N SER A 479 9.98 32.08 27.20
CA SER A 479 10.97 32.87 27.94
C SER A 479 11.30 34.16 27.16
N SER A 480 11.85 35.16 27.85
CA SER A 480 12.27 36.44 27.25
C SER A 480 13.46 36.34 26.31
N ALA A 481 14.11 35.19 26.22
CA ALA A 481 15.17 34.88 25.26
C ALA A 481 15.00 33.45 24.72
N ALA A 482 15.28 33.25 23.43
CA ALA A 482 15.18 31.92 22.81
C ALA A 482 16.20 30.94 23.41
N GLU A 483 17.39 31.43 23.78
CA GLU A 483 18.46 30.65 24.40
C GLU A 483 18.03 30.07 25.76
N ASP A 484 17.23 30.81 26.52
CA ASP A 484 16.68 30.32 27.79
C ASP A 484 15.66 29.21 27.57
N ILE A 485 14.84 29.30 26.50
CA ILE A 485 13.92 28.24 26.10
C ILE A 485 14.71 26.98 25.77
N THR A 486 15.73 27.09 24.92
CA THR A 486 16.60 25.97 24.55
C THR A 486 17.27 25.35 25.79
N LYS A 487 17.77 26.18 26.71
CA LYS A 487 18.38 25.70 27.97
C LYS A 487 17.38 24.94 28.84
N ARG A 488 16.15 25.45 28.96
CA ARG A 488 15.06 24.78 29.69
C ARG A 488 14.69 23.45 29.05
N MET A 489 14.58 23.37 27.72
CA MET A 489 14.35 22.10 27.00
C MET A 489 15.43 21.07 27.35
N ARG A 490 16.71 21.45 27.30
CA ARG A 490 17.81 20.53 27.66
C ARG A 490 17.73 20.06 29.12
N ASN A 491 17.34 20.95 30.03
CA ASN A 491 17.17 20.59 31.45
C ASN A 491 16.04 19.58 31.61
N VAL A 492 14.86 19.82 31.00
CA VAL A 492 13.74 18.88 31.03
C VAL A 492 14.15 17.51 30.48
N ILE A 493 14.79 17.45 29.31
CA ILE A 493 15.26 16.20 28.71
C ILE A 493 16.25 15.47 29.64
N LYS A 494 17.16 16.20 30.26
CA LYS A 494 18.12 15.65 31.22
C LYS A 494 17.44 15.12 32.48
N ASP A 495 16.44 15.84 32.98
CA ASP A 495 15.72 15.49 34.20
C ASP A 495 14.84 14.27 33.98
N VAL A 496 14.09 14.20 32.87
CA VAL A 496 13.29 13.01 32.50
C VAL A 496 14.18 11.79 32.25
N ARG A 497 15.38 11.96 31.65
CA ARG A 497 16.35 10.86 31.49
C ARG A 497 16.86 10.31 32.82
N LYS A 498 17.02 11.18 33.83
CA LYS A 498 17.49 10.78 35.16
C LYS A 498 16.37 10.21 36.02
N ASP A 499 15.19 10.78 35.92
CA ASP A 499 14.04 10.52 36.77
C ASP A 499 12.77 10.51 35.90
N PRO A 500 12.36 9.34 35.38
CA PRO A 500 11.11 9.17 34.63
C PRO A 500 9.87 9.59 35.45
N ILE A 501 8.78 9.98 34.79
CA ILE A 501 7.59 10.52 35.47
C ILE A 501 6.44 9.51 35.40
N PRO A 502 5.90 9.02 36.53
CA PRO A 502 4.70 8.21 36.52
C PRO A 502 3.48 9.08 36.24
N VAL A 503 2.62 8.63 35.32
CA VAL A 503 1.35 9.26 34.98
C VAL A 503 0.24 8.34 35.44
N VAL A 504 -0.62 8.87 36.30
CA VAL A 504 -1.82 8.19 36.79
C VAL A 504 -3.00 9.11 36.49
N ASP A 505 -3.89 8.64 35.64
CA ASP A 505 -5.08 9.38 35.21
C ASP A 505 -6.30 8.43 35.17
N SER A 506 -7.50 8.95 35.39
CA SER A 506 -8.72 8.13 35.38
C SER A 506 -9.15 7.66 33.98
N THR A 507 -8.59 8.25 32.92
CA THR A 507 -8.98 7.99 31.52
C THR A 507 -7.99 7.11 30.76
N MET A 508 -6.87 6.71 31.39
CA MET A 508 -5.91 5.78 30.80
C MET A 508 -5.27 4.88 31.87
N SER A 509 -4.73 3.73 31.43
CA SER A 509 -3.89 2.90 32.29
C SER A 509 -2.68 3.69 32.80
N PRO A 510 -2.20 3.44 34.04
CA PRO A 510 -0.97 4.05 34.51
C PRO A 510 0.20 3.79 33.56
N VAL A 511 0.92 4.84 33.18
CA VAL A 511 2.09 4.75 32.30
C VAL A 511 3.27 5.48 32.91
N LEU A 512 4.48 5.05 32.56
CA LEU A 512 5.71 5.74 32.93
C LEU A 512 6.20 6.48 31.70
N VAL A 513 6.26 7.82 31.74
CA VAL A 513 6.88 8.57 30.64
C VAL A 513 8.38 8.67 30.85
N THR A 514 9.12 8.36 29.79
CA THR A 514 10.57 8.16 29.78
C THR A 514 11.29 9.20 28.92
N TYR A 515 12.62 9.15 28.91
CA TYR A 515 13.43 9.97 28.02
C TYR A 515 13.17 9.62 26.56
N GLU A 516 13.04 8.31 26.32
CA GLU A 516 12.74 7.71 25.05
C GLU A 516 11.43 8.29 24.47
N ASP A 517 10.36 8.27 25.27
CA ASP A 517 9.07 8.86 24.91
C ASP A 517 9.18 10.35 24.52
N LEU A 518 9.93 11.13 25.30
CA LEU A 518 10.08 12.56 25.08
C LEU A 518 10.86 12.87 23.80
N VAL A 519 11.97 12.17 23.53
CA VAL A 519 12.80 12.41 22.35
C VAL A 519 12.11 11.94 21.08
N PHE A 520 11.37 10.83 21.13
CA PHE A 520 10.54 10.41 20.00
C PHE A 520 9.39 11.38 19.75
N THR A 521 8.71 11.86 20.79
CA THR A 521 7.66 12.87 20.65
C THR A 521 8.21 14.18 20.10
N LEU A 522 9.38 14.63 20.57
CA LEU A 522 10.05 15.79 19.99
C LEU A 522 10.27 15.60 18.50
N PHE A 523 10.86 14.47 18.09
CA PHE A 523 11.10 14.15 16.69
C PHE A 523 9.81 14.10 15.85
N ALA A 524 8.78 13.41 16.32
CA ALA A 524 7.49 13.29 15.64
C ALA A 524 6.83 14.66 15.42
N LEU A 525 6.87 15.55 16.42
CA LEU A 525 6.27 16.89 16.31
C LEU A 525 7.08 17.86 15.43
N LEU A 526 8.31 17.52 15.04
CA LEU A 526 9.07 18.27 14.02
C LEU A 526 8.58 18.01 12.60
N TYR A 527 7.82 16.93 12.34
CA TYR A 527 7.24 16.67 11.02
C TYR A 527 6.25 17.77 10.61
N ASN A 528 5.44 18.24 11.55
CA ASN A 528 4.45 19.29 11.31
C ASN A 528 4.54 20.38 12.40
N PRO A 529 5.48 21.34 12.27
CA PRO A 529 5.69 22.39 13.26
C PRO A 529 4.48 23.29 13.52
N VAL A 530 3.63 23.52 12.51
CA VAL A 530 2.46 24.40 12.62
C VAL A 530 1.52 23.87 13.70
N GLN A 531 1.25 22.56 13.71
CA GLN A 531 0.44 21.89 14.74
C GLN A 531 1.28 21.45 15.95
N GLY A 532 2.51 21.01 15.72
CA GLY A 532 3.36 20.34 16.69
C GLY A 532 3.97 21.29 17.72
N PHE A 533 4.36 22.51 17.35
CA PHE A 533 5.03 23.43 18.28
C PHE A 533 4.16 23.88 19.45
N PRO A 534 2.86 24.23 19.26
CA PRO A 534 1.96 24.50 20.39
C PRO A 534 1.89 23.33 21.39
N LEU A 535 1.74 22.10 20.90
CA LEU A 535 1.71 20.90 21.74
C LEU A 535 3.06 20.65 22.43
N LEU A 536 4.16 20.82 21.71
CA LEU A 536 5.50 20.65 22.25
C LEU A 536 5.78 21.66 23.39
N ALA A 537 5.34 22.91 23.24
CA ALA A 537 5.43 23.92 24.29
C ALA A 537 4.61 23.52 25.52
N GLN A 538 3.41 22.98 25.33
CA GLN A 538 2.60 22.47 26.44
C GLN A 538 3.30 21.31 27.16
N ILE A 539 3.80 20.32 26.41
CA ILE A 539 4.51 19.15 26.95
C ILE A 539 5.72 19.58 27.78
N PHE A 540 6.60 20.45 27.25
CA PHE A 540 7.77 20.91 28.00
C PHE A 540 7.39 21.70 29.26
N ALA A 541 6.34 22.53 29.22
CA ALA A 541 5.86 23.28 30.37
C ALA A 541 5.27 22.39 31.48
N GLU A 542 4.59 21.31 31.11
CA GLU A 542 4.06 20.31 32.05
C GLU A 542 5.19 19.47 32.67
N LEU A 543 6.18 19.07 31.87
CA LEU A 543 7.30 18.27 32.35
C LEU A 543 8.20 19.03 33.34
N GLU A 544 8.35 20.35 33.22
CA GLU A 544 9.00 21.19 34.25
C GLU A 544 8.31 21.09 35.62
N GLN A 545 7.01 20.80 35.63
CA GLN A 545 6.20 20.62 36.83
C GLN A 545 6.08 19.15 37.24
N ARG A 546 6.84 18.26 36.60
CA ARG A 546 6.75 16.79 36.72
C ARG A 546 5.36 16.24 36.41
N ASN A 547 4.65 16.88 35.48
CA ASN A 547 3.41 16.37 34.92
C ASN A 547 3.68 15.78 33.53
N GLY A 548 3.50 14.47 33.38
CA GLY A 548 3.73 13.74 32.12
C GLY A 548 2.46 13.53 31.28
N SER A 549 1.32 14.08 31.67
CA SER A 549 0.01 13.69 31.11
C SER A 549 -0.10 13.94 29.60
N SER A 550 0.30 15.12 29.10
CA SER A 550 0.25 15.39 27.66
C SER A 550 1.25 14.56 26.87
N LEU A 551 2.43 14.28 27.44
CA LEU A 551 3.41 13.39 26.80
C LEU A 551 2.84 11.97 26.68
N ALA A 552 2.27 11.42 27.75
CA ALA A 552 1.65 10.09 27.75
C ALA A 552 0.55 9.94 26.68
N LEU A 553 -0.34 10.94 26.57
CA LEU A 553 -1.37 10.97 25.54
C LEU A 553 -0.77 11.06 24.12
N THR A 554 0.27 11.88 23.96
CA THR A 554 0.90 12.10 22.66
C THR A 554 1.63 10.85 22.19
N VAL A 555 2.39 10.18 23.07
CA VAL A 555 3.07 8.91 22.79
C VAL A 555 2.06 7.87 22.29
N GLN A 556 0.92 7.71 22.95
CA GLN A 556 -0.13 6.79 22.50
C GLN A 556 -0.67 7.13 21.10
N ALA A 557 -0.68 8.41 20.72
CA ALA A 557 -1.16 8.88 19.43
C ALA A 557 -0.12 8.80 18.31
N VAL A 558 1.17 8.97 18.63
CA VAL A 558 2.25 9.07 17.63
C VAL A 558 3.16 7.85 17.56
N SER A 559 3.12 6.96 18.56
CA SER A 559 3.86 5.69 18.51
C SER A 559 3.25 4.76 17.46
N PRO A 560 4.07 4.19 16.54
CA PRO A 560 3.56 3.28 15.53
C PRO A 560 2.95 2.05 16.19
N THR A 561 1.66 1.81 15.95
CA THR A 561 0.89 0.70 16.52
C THR A 561 0.89 -0.55 15.65
N GLY A 562 1.68 -0.61 14.56
CA GLY A 562 1.66 -1.67 13.55
C GLY A 562 3.00 -2.39 13.32
N VAL A 563 2.98 -3.39 12.45
CA VAL A 563 4.16 -4.12 11.94
C VAL A 563 5.10 -3.13 11.22
N ASP A 564 6.41 -3.24 11.44
CA ASP A 564 7.42 -2.39 10.77
C ASP A 564 7.64 -2.81 9.30
N TYR A 565 6.60 -2.65 8.46
CA TYR A 565 6.67 -2.87 7.02
C TYR A 565 7.79 -2.03 6.39
N GLY A 566 7.99 -0.81 6.90
CA GLY A 566 9.01 0.12 6.43
C GLY A 566 10.42 -0.38 6.64
N GLY A 567 10.72 -0.91 7.83
CA GLY A 567 12.00 -1.56 8.12
C GLY A 567 12.28 -2.69 7.13
N LEU A 568 11.32 -3.57 6.88
CA LEU A 568 11.49 -4.69 5.95
C LEU A 568 11.77 -4.22 4.52
N ILE A 569 10.98 -3.27 4.01
CA ILE A 569 11.16 -2.73 2.64
C ILE A 569 12.53 -2.05 2.51
N SER A 570 12.90 -1.20 3.48
CA SER A 570 14.18 -0.49 3.48
C SER A 570 15.36 -1.45 3.53
N CYS A 571 15.27 -2.50 4.36
CA CYS A 571 16.27 -3.54 4.40
C CYS A 571 16.32 -4.30 3.06
N MET A 572 15.20 -4.73 2.48
CA MET A 572 15.21 -5.43 1.18
C MET A 572 15.82 -4.59 0.06
N ASP A 573 15.53 -3.29 0.03
CA ASP A 573 16.10 -2.37 -0.96
C ASP A 573 17.62 -2.25 -0.84
N SER A 574 18.17 -2.39 0.38
CA SER A 574 19.59 -2.20 0.67
C SER A 574 20.41 -3.50 0.88
N ILE A 575 19.76 -4.65 1.05
CA ILE A 575 20.42 -5.92 1.42
C ILE A 575 21.25 -6.53 0.28
N LYS A 576 22.45 -7.01 0.65
CA LYS A 576 23.41 -7.75 -0.21
C LYS A 576 23.98 -6.99 -1.41
N VAL A 577 24.06 -5.66 -1.30
CA VAL A 577 25.12 -4.91 -1.99
C VAL A 577 26.40 -5.02 -1.12
N PRO A 578 27.52 -5.56 -1.61
CA PRO A 578 28.76 -5.67 -0.83
C PRO A 578 29.22 -4.30 -0.28
N GLY A 579 29.50 -4.20 1.02
CA GLY A 579 30.06 -3.00 1.66
C GLY A 579 29.07 -1.91 2.08
N VAL A 580 27.76 -2.21 2.07
CA VAL A 580 26.69 -1.19 2.18
C VAL A 580 26.15 -0.97 3.60
N TYR A 581 25.71 -2.03 4.29
CA TYR A 581 25.30 -1.93 5.70
C TYR A 581 25.90 -3.10 6.49
N ASN A 582 26.74 -2.78 7.46
CA ASN A 582 27.54 -3.79 8.17
C ASN A 582 27.60 -3.54 9.67
N ILE A 583 26.54 -3.04 10.31
CA ILE A 583 26.49 -2.93 11.77
C ILE A 583 26.38 -4.33 12.40
N SER A 584 27.50 -5.06 12.41
CA SER A 584 27.58 -6.47 12.79
C SER A 584 28.15 -6.70 14.19
N THR A 585 28.75 -5.67 14.79
CA THR A 585 29.32 -5.68 16.14
C THR A 585 28.79 -4.52 16.98
N THR A 586 28.83 -4.66 18.30
CA THR A 586 28.45 -3.60 19.24
C THR A 586 29.33 -2.35 19.07
N ALA A 587 30.62 -2.50 18.78
CA ALA A 587 31.51 -1.36 18.55
C ALA A 587 31.10 -0.55 17.30
N MET A 588 30.68 -1.22 16.23
CA MET A 588 30.15 -0.53 15.04
C MET A 588 28.80 0.14 15.31
N TRP A 589 27.96 -0.49 16.13
CA TRP A 589 26.70 0.10 16.58
C TRP A 589 26.92 1.36 17.41
N GLU A 590 27.80 1.31 18.41
CA GLU A 590 28.16 2.46 19.21
C GLU A 590 28.77 3.59 18.38
N GLN A 591 29.54 3.25 17.33
CA GLN A 591 30.07 4.25 16.42
C GLN A 591 28.95 4.90 15.59
N HIS A 592 28.05 4.10 15.02
CA HIS A 592 26.91 4.63 14.27
C HIS A 592 26.02 5.55 15.12
N VAL A 593 25.73 5.18 16.38
CA VAL A 593 24.99 6.05 17.30
C VAL A 593 25.71 7.38 17.52
N LYS A 594 27.04 7.37 17.69
CA LYS A 594 27.82 8.62 17.79
C LYS A 594 27.77 9.44 16.52
N ASP A 595 27.75 8.79 15.36
CA ASP A 595 27.68 9.47 14.07
C ASP A 595 26.31 10.17 13.95
N GLU A 596 25.19 9.52 14.28
CA GLU A 596 23.85 10.15 14.27
C GLU A 596 23.69 11.23 15.34
N ASP A 597 24.19 11.02 16.56
CA ASP A 597 24.21 12.03 17.62
C ASP A 597 25.06 13.27 17.23
N SER A 598 26.06 13.09 16.36
CA SER A 598 26.85 14.20 15.82
C SER A 598 26.10 15.02 14.77
N GLN A 599 25.12 14.42 14.09
CA GLN A 599 24.24 15.12 13.14
C GLN A 599 23.19 15.95 13.87
N SER A 600 22.59 15.40 14.93
CA SER A 600 21.67 16.14 15.77
C SER A 600 21.75 15.72 17.24
N GLN A 601 21.97 16.70 18.11
CA GLN A 601 22.05 16.48 19.57
C GLN A 601 20.67 16.25 20.21
N TRP A 602 19.59 16.53 19.49
CA TRP A 602 18.21 16.44 20.00
C TRP A 602 17.54 15.13 19.67
N VAL A 603 17.73 14.64 18.44
CA VAL A 603 16.98 13.50 17.88
C VAL A 603 17.87 12.42 17.24
N GLY A 604 19.20 12.48 17.41
CA GLY A 604 20.12 11.43 16.94
C GLY A 604 19.74 10.03 17.45
N ASP A 605 19.44 9.96 18.75
CA ASP A 605 18.89 8.77 19.43
C ASP A 605 17.62 8.19 18.79
N SER A 606 16.80 9.01 18.11
CA SER A 606 15.61 8.55 17.38
C SER A 606 15.95 7.88 16.06
N TRP A 607 16.89 8.46 15.32
CA TRP A 607 17.20 8.02 13.96
C TRP A 607 18.11 6.78 13.93
N ALA A 608 19.00 6.62 14.91
CA ALA A 608 19.99 5.54 14.92
C ALA A 608 19.39 4.12 14.80
N THR A 609 18.14 3.92 15.20
CA THR A 609 17.50 2.60 15.19
C THR A 609 16.77 2.24 13.88
N VAL A 610 16.65 3.18 12.94
CA VAL A 610 15.86 3.01 11.70
C VAL A 610 16.33 1.76 10.95
N SER A 611 17.64 1.60 10.76
CA SER A 611 18.22 0.51 9.97
C SER A 611 18.73 -0.67 10.79
N LEU A 612 18.65 -0.62 12.13
CA LEU A 612 19.29 -1.60 13.01
C LEU A 612 18.73 -3.02 12.83
N LEU A 613 17.43 -3.15 12.52
CA LEU A 613 16.78 -4.44 12.24
C LEU A 613 17.41 -5.17 11.05
N CYS A 614 17.98 -4.45 10.07
CA CYS A 614 18.58 -5.05 8.88
C CYS A 614 19.79 -5.94 9.20
N ARG A 615 20.43 -5.79 10.36
CA ARG A 615 21.73 -6.44 10.66
C ARG A 615 21.71 -7.97 10.58
N LYS A 616 20.56 -8.58 10.92
CA LYS A 616 20.34 -10.04 10.93
C LYS A 616 19.21 -10.47 10.01
N MET A 617 18.72 -9.56 9.18
CA MET A 617 17.65 -9.85 8.25
C MET A 617 18.21 -10.49 6.97
N ASP A 618 17.67 -11.63 6.55
CA ASP A 618 18.06 -12.39 5.35
C ASP A 618 16.87 -12.63 4.41
N ILE A 619 16.08 -11.59 4.19
CA ILE A 619 15.04 -11.55 3.16
C ILE A 619 15.62 -10.76 1.99
N VAL A 620 15.97 -11.46 0.91
CA VAL A 620 16.80 -10.90 -0.15
C VAL A 620 16.01 -10.83 -1.43
N PRO A 621 15.86 -9.65 -2.08
CA PRO A 621 15.18 -9.61 -3.37
C PRO A 621 15.92 -10.42 -4.44
N PRO A 622 15.19 -10.99 -5.43
CA PRO A 622 15.83 -11.61 -6.59
C PRO A 622 16.68 -10.59 -7.36
N GLU A 623 17.65 -11.06 -8.14
CA GLU A 623 18.54 -10.19 -8.93
C GLU A 623 17.76 -9.26 -9.88
N SER A 624 16.64 -9.74 -10.43
CA SER A 624 15.71 -8.98 -11.27
C SER A 624 15.07 -7.76 -10.59
N GLN A 625 15.13 -7.66 -9.26
CA GLN A 625 14.50 -6.61 -8.46
C GLN A 625 15.50 -5.81 -7.63
N ARG A 626 16.80 -5.96 -7.89
CA ARG A 626 17.83 -5.12 -7.28
C ARG A 626 18.01 -3.84 -8.08
N PHE A 627 18.22 -2.73 -7.39
CA PHE A 627 18.48 -1.44 -8.00
C PHE A 627 19.98 -1.16 -7.96
N ASN A 628 20.57 -0.84 -9.11
CA ASN A 628 22.01 -0.57 -9.23
C ASN A 628 22.36 0.92 -9.04
N GLY A 629 21.44 1.71 -8.49
CA GLY A 629 21.60 3.15 -8.32
C GLY A 629 21.29 3.97 -9.58
N LEU A 630 21.77 5.22 -9.60
CA LEU A 630 21.50 6.22 -10.62
C LEU A 630 22.76 6.62 -11.41
N PRO A 631 23.41 5.72 -12.19
CA PRO A 631 24.56 6.12 -12.99
C PRO A 631 24.10 6.98 -14.19
N GLY A 632 23.86 8.28 -13.92
CA GLY A 632 23.32 9.25 -14.86
C GLY A 632 21.84 8.99 -15.19
N ALA A 633 20.92 9.61 -14.44
CA ALA A 633 19.51 9.56 -14.79
C ALA A 633 19.31 10.09 -16.23
N LYS A 634 18.53 9.34 -17.02
CA LYS A 634 18.28 9.67 -18.43
C LYS A 634 17.33 10.86 -18.53
N GLU A 635 17.36 11.53 -19.69
CA GLU A 635 16.28 12.45 -20.05
C GLU A 635 14.95 11.71 -19.98
N THR A 636 14.00 12.30 -19.26
CA THR A 636 12.66 11.76 -19.08
C THR A 636 11.71 12.40 -20.10
N SER A 637 10.68 11.67 -20.49
CA SER A 637 9.69 12.14 -21.47
C SER A 637 8.87 13.36 -21.00
N PHE A 638 8.91 13.67 -19.71
CA PHE A 638 8.52 14.97 -19.17
C PHE A 638 9.36 15.26 -17.93
N PRO A 639 9.92 16.48 -17.76
CA PRO A 639 10.80 16.75 -16.62
C PRO A 639 10.11 16.66 -15.26
N LEU A 640 10.87 16.25 -14.24
CA LEU A 640 10.39 16.08 -12.87
C LEU A 640 10.27 17.44 -12.15
N LEU A 641 9.34 17.52 -11.20
CA LEU A 641 9.28 18.62 -10.23
C LEU A 641 9.70 18.09 -8.86
N PHE A 642 10.80 18.62 -8.33
CA PHE A 642 11.23 18.38 -6.96
C PHE A 642 10.72 19.51 -6.05
N ILE A 643 10.30 19.18 -4.84
CA ILE A 643 9.88 20.13 -3.82
C ILE A 643 10.67 19.86 -2.54
N GLY A 644 11.26 20.91 -1.97
CA GLY A 644 11.99 20.85 -0.71
C GLY A 644 11.69 22.06 0.16
N ASN A 645 11.56 21.84 1.46
CA ASN A 645 11.41 22.92 2.42
C ASN A 645 12.77 23.55 2.76
N THR A 646 12.81 24.83 3.11
CA THR A 646 14.05 25.48 3.56
C THR A 646 14.67 24.78 4.76
N ILE A 647 13.84 24.27 5.68
CA ILE A 647 14.27 23.44 6.81
C ILE A 647 13.38 22.20 6.89
N ASP A 648 13.85 21.07 6.35
CA ASP A 648 13.18 19.77 6.52
C ASP A 648 14.00 18.91 7.50
N PRO A 649 13.47 18.60 8.70
CA PRO A 649 14.22 17.85 9.72
C PRO A 649 14.36 16.35 9.42
N ILE A 650 13.77 15.84 8.33
CA ILE A 650 13.71 14.42 7.96
C ILE A 650 14.36 14.20 6.59
N THR A 651 14.02 15.03 5.60
CA THR A 651 14.56 15.00 4.24
C THR A 651 15.13 16.36 3.84
N PRO A 652 16.32 16.72 4.37
CA PRO A 652 16.94 18.02 4.14
C PRO A 652 17.00 18.43 2.68
N ILE A 653 16.85 19.72 2.40
CA ILE A 653 16.80 20.26 1.02
C ILE A 653 18.03 19.93 0.17
N ALA A 654 19.15 19.57 0.80
CA ALA A 654 20.33 19.04 0.11
C ALA A 654 19.97 17.84 -0.78
N GLY A 655 19.15 16.89 -0.28
CA GLY A 655 18.68 15.76 -1.08
C GLY A 655 17.85 16.20 -2.28
N ALA A 656 16.99 17.20 -2.12
CA ALA A 656 16.21 17.74 -3.23
C ALA A 656 17.07 18.40 -4.32
N ARG A 657 18.16 19.09 -3.92
CA ARG A 657 19.13 19.68 -4.86
C ARG A 657 19.92 18.61 -5.60
N GLU A 658 20.49 17.65 -4.87
CA GLU A 658 21.27 16.55 -5.44
C GLU A 658 20.44 15.74 -6.43
N MET A 659 19.20 15.40 -6.05
CA MET A 659 18.30 14.65 -6.94
C MET A 659 17.86 15.48 -8.15
N SER A 660 17.59 16.79 -8.00
CA SER A 660 17.27 17.64 -9.15
C SER A 660 18.44 17.78 -10.12
N ASP A 661 19.67 17.90 -9.62
CA ASP A 661 20.89 17.96 -10.44
C ASP A 661 21.12 16.66 -11.23
N LEU A 662 20.67 15.51 -10.69
CA LEU A 662 20.79 14.20 -11.35
C LEU A 662 19.79 14.01 -12.50
N PHE A 663 18.60 14.62 -12.46
CA PHE A 663 17.55 14.45 -13.48
C PHE A 663 17.52 15.63 -14.47
N PRO A 664 17.98 15.45 -15.72
CA PRO A 664 18.06 16.54 -16.69
C PRO A 664 16.72 17.23 -16.94
N GLY A 665 16.75 18.57 -16.94
CA GLY A 665 15.58 19.41 -17.21
C GLY A 665 14.59 19.52 -16.04
N SER A 666 14.81 18.80 -14.93
CA SER A 666 13.98 18.93 -13.73
C SER A 666 14.14 20.31 -13.08
N VAL A 667 13.21 20.66 -12.20
CA VAL A 667 13.27 21.90 -11.40
C VAL A 667 13.02 21.61 -9.94
N LEU A 668 13.79 22.25 -9.06
CA LEU A 668 13.52 22.34 -7.63
C LEU A 668 12.68 23.59 -7.31
N LEU A 669 11.49 23.37 -6.75
CA LEU A 669 10.68 24.36 -6.09
C LEU A 669 10.99 24.35 -4.58
N THR A 670 11.36 25.49 -4.02
CA THR A 670 11.60 25.61 -2.59
C THR A 670 10.36 26.17 -1.90
N GLN A 671 9.93 25.56 -0.80
CA GLN A 671 8.96 26.19 0.11
C GLN A 671 9.70 26.76 1.33
N ASP A 672 9.46 28.03 1.64
CA ASP A 672 10.04 28.67 2.82
C ASP A 672 9.26 28.29 4.09
N SER A 673 9.49 27.06 4.55
CA SER A 673 8.88 26.51 5.75
C SER A 673 9.83 25.58 6.50
N ILE A 674 9.50 25.38 7.76
CA ILE A 674 10.07 24.32 8.59
C ILE A 674 9.07 23.16 8.64
N GLY A 675 9.57 21.94 8.57
CA GLY A 675 8.77 20.72 8.69
C GLY A 675 9.03 19.76 7.55
N HIS A 676 8.46 18.56 7.65
CA HIS A 676 8.67 17.52 6.66
C HIS A 676 7.73 17.71 5.48
N THR A 677 8.28 17.87 4.27
CA THR A 677 7.55 18.02 2.99
C THR A 677 6.75 19.32 2.90
N SER A 678 6.31 19.68 1.70
CA SER A 678 5.49 20.88 1.50
C SER A 678 4.15 20.83 2.24
N LEU A 679 3.67 19.64 2.62
CA LEU A 679 2.43 19.46 3.38
C LEU A 679 2.51 19.95 4.83
N ALA A 680 3.70 20.22 5.37
CA ALA A 680 3.88 20.69 6.74
C ALA A 680 3.31 22.10 7.00
N ALA A 681 3.14 22.90 5.94
CA ALA A 681 2.60 24.25 6.01
C ALA A 681 1.83 24.59 4.73
N SER A 682 0.76 25.37 4.84
CA SER A 682 0.04 25.84 3.65
C SER A 682 0.91 26.83 2.86
N SER A 683 0.88 26.70 1.53
CA SER A 683 1.39 27.72 0.61
C SER A 683 0.53 27.78 -0.65
N ALA A 684 -0.14 28.91 -0.85
CA ALA A 684 -0.85 29.19 -2.11
C ALA A 684 0.13 29.27 -3.29
N CYS A 685 1.36 29.76 -3.04
CA CYS A 685 2.42 29.79 -4.05
C CYS A 685 2.85 28.38 -4.47
N THR A 686 3.11 27.48 -3.52
CA THR A 686 3.48 26.08 -3.84
C THR A 686 2.35 25.40 -4.59
N SER A 687 1.11 25.52 -4.09
CA SER A 687 -0.08 24.94 -4.71
C SER A 687 -0.27 25.44 -6.15
N HIS A 688 -0.08 26.74 -6.38
CA HIS A 688 -0.15 27.33 -7.72
C HIS A 688 0.89 26.72 -8.67
N ASN A 689 2.16 26.63 -8.24
CA ASN A 689 3.22 26.07 -9.08
C ASN A 689 3.01 24.57 -9.35
N VAL A 690 2.53 23.80 -8.36
CA VAL A 690 2.14 22.40 -8.56
C VAL A 690 1.05 22.27 -9.61
N GLN A 691 0.01 23.10 -9.54
CA GLN A 691 -1.09 23.07 -10.52
C GLN A 691 -0.63 23.49 -11.93
N GLN A 692 0.25 24.49 -12.04
CA GLN A 692 0.86 24.85 -13.33
C GLN A 692 1.72 23.70 -13.89
N TYR A 693 2.49 23.02 -13.04
CA TYR A 693 3.28 21.86 -13.42
C TYR A 693 2.40 20.72 -13.93
N LEU A 694 1.30 20.42 -13.25
CA LEU A 694 0.31 19.45 -13.73
C LEU A 694 -0.26 19.87 -15.10
N GLY A 695 -0.46 21.18 -15.33
CA GLY A 695 -0.79 21.76 -16.63
C GLY A 695 0.33 21.69 -17.70
N GLY A 696 1.56 21.35 -17.31
CA GLY A 696 2.72 21.18 -18.21
C GLY A 696 3.74 22.31 -18.16
N VAL A 697 3.65 23.22 -17.18
CA VAL A 697 4.55 24.37 -17.04
C VAL A 697 5.36 24.22 -15.76
N LEU A 698 6.68 24.06 -15.89
CA LEU A 698 7.59 24.05 -14.74
C LEU A 698 7.68 25.45 -14.10
N PRO A 699 7.89 25.52 -12.77
CA PRO A 699 8.25 26.77 -12.11
C PRO A 699 9.57 27.31 -12.66
N ALA A 700 9.81 28.62 -12.50
CA ALA A 700 11.12 29.19 -12.79
C ALA A 700 12.18 28.57 -11.87
N ALA A 701 13.40 28.40 -12.39
CA ALA A 701 14.51 27.90 -11.58
C ALA A 701 14.74 28.79 -10.35
N ASN A 702 15.00 28.17 -9.19
CA ASN A 702 15.17 28.84 -7.89
C ASN A 702 13.91 29.58 -7.40
N THR A 703 12.71 29.17 -7.82
CA THR A 703 11.48 29.68 -7.21
C THR A 703 11.43 29.29 -5.73
N ILE A 704 11.17 30.27 -4.88
CA ILE A 704 10.93 30.10 -3.45
C ILE A 704 9.50 30.59 -3.16
N CYS A 705 8.73 29.77 -2.46
CA CYS A 705 7.35 30.05 -2.10
C CYS A 705 7.21 30.26 -0.60
N ASP A 706 6.70 31.43 -0.20
CA ASP A 706 6.36 31.71 1.20
C ASP A 706 5.15 30.87 1.66
N THR A 707 4.94 30.80 2.97
CA THR A 707 3.84 30.06 3.59
C THR A 707 2.89 30.97 4.36
N GLU A 708 1.59 30.65 4.37
CA GLU A 708 0.60 31.38 5.17
C GLU A 708 0.46 30.82 6.59
N SER A 709 0.90 29.57 6.78
CA SER A 709 0.82 28.87 8.06
C SER A 709 2.06 29.11 8.91
N VAL A 710 1.88 29.72 10.08
CA VAL A 710 2.96 30.04 11.03
C VAL A 710 2.71 29.35 12.37
N PRO A 711 3.70 28.60 12.93
CA PRO A 711 3.56 27.97 14.23
C PRO A 711 3.13 28.95 15.34
N PHE A 712 2.24 28.50 16.22
CA PHE A 712 1.60 29.29 17.30
C PHE A 712 0.68 30.45 16.85
N VAL A 713 0.58 30.75 15.55
CA VAL A 713 -0.25 31.86 15.05
C VAL A 713 -1.46 31.37 14.28
N THR A 714 -1.27 30.34 13.45
CA THR A 714 -2.35 29.74 12.66
C THR A 714 -3.18 28.84 13.55
N ASP A 715 -4.48 29.12 13.62
CA ASP A 715 -5.44 28.19 14.20
C ASP A 715 -5.65 27.05 13.18
N VAL A 716 -5.42 25.81 13.62
CA VAL A 716 -5.42 24.62 12.76
C VAL A 716 -6.58 23.69 13.11
#